data_AF-A0A0V1DWB1-F1
#
_entry.id   AF-A0A0V1DWB1-F1
#
_cell.length_a   1.000
_cell.length_b   1.000
_cell.length_c   1.000
_cell.angle_alpha   90.00
_cell.angle_beta   90.00
_cell.angle_gamma   90.00
#
_symmetry.space_group_name_H-M   'P 1'
#
loop_
_entity.id
_entity.type
_entity.pdbx_description
1 polymer ?
#
loop_
_entity_poly.entity_id
_entity_poly.type
_entity_poly.pdbx_seq_one_letter_code
_entity_poly.pdbx_strand_id
1 'polypeptide(L)'
;MPTFSGTAPLEMMRSATITRNWQMSRTKWLLVCLAILIPLTLLIALICVATSKKSQSPDLADSWHSDVCNRKRICPKHWDLPVVLMVSLDGFRADYLKRNKTKAMQKLIECGSTSPFMYASYPSKTFPNHYTIVTGLYPESHGIIDNRMLDKTISPIAEEQLFTMKHSDNPKWWLGEPIWNTVMKNGMKAAPFNWPGSDKYIQNMNGTYVEKYNSSLPFANRIDKVIKWLQLPDDQRPSLINVYFNQPDEDGHHYGPDSEMLSDTLLFVDSVINYLFTELKTHDLIDCVNVIILADHGMQKMIPEEVSVQKYFNGEENMNGIEVFSGPVARIMILNSSINVQTVENLLQCQPEFRVYNRMDVPKRLHFSSSNRIGDLVLDGSAGIQIWKTNKSWEVVGDHGFDFRIPTMHALFLSTGPSIKKGYVVQEPFKNVEIYNLVADLLQLKSRASTNGTLGALHEIQINPPKLDPPAVKQVQKCKYSVVNATRCSLCTNINLPSENCAANYQLNVCSESKENLCWIDGCGFTLWRDNNMHYTSMIETRITAKMQTASNAHTLCTVISLENTLTCNQEETIKSMLHEAGISLYPILPFVTDSAQKSTSNFLLPVLYSAKSAMYQTFYDGIWNFVLSKTLQYSKQYGDLLAISGPIFDYNHDGLADHAELIDKHKMHGIVIPTHYYLILLRCDQPWRDDNVCDGNSEVMSFAIPHRKQIQNCQTSEEYMYTHTATVHDIELLTGLRFFDNWQFSKAQNHRRHINQQLWS
;
A
#
# COMPACT_ATOMS: atom_id res chain seq x y z
N MET A 1 -11.01 -12.07 -79.24
CA MET A 1 -12.34 -12.59 -79.62
C MET A 1 -12.88 -13.39 -78.44
N PRO A 2 -14.16 -13.28 -78.04
CA PRO A 2 -14.90 -12.09 -77.51
C PRO A 2 -15.34 -12.32 -76.03
N THR A 3 -15.34 -11.34 -75.12
CA THR A 3 -16.40 -10.36 -74.71
C THR A 3 -17.77 -10.91 -74.29
N PHE A 4 -18.24 -10.54 -73.08
CA PHE A 4 -19.61 -10.11 -72.65
C PHE A 4 -19.54 -9.94 -71.10
N SER A 5 -19.68 -8.82 -70.39
CA SER A 5 -20.52 -7.59 -70.38
C SER A 5 -21.98 -7.77 -69.90
N GLY A 6 -22.36 -7.01 -68.86
CA GLY A 6 -23.74 -6.59 -68.49
C GLY A 6 -24.30 -7.27 -67.23
N THR A 7 -24.54 -6.63 -66.07
CA THR A 7 -25.45 -5.52 -65.66
C THR A 7 -26.95 -5.86 -65.54
N ALA A 8 -27.42 -5.89 -64.26
CA ALA A 8 -28.70 -5.36 -63.71
C ALA A 8 -30.03 -6.14 -64.00
N PRO A 9 -31.23 -5.74 -63.47
CA PRO A 9 -31.73 -5.59 -62.06
C PRO A 9 -33.22 -6.04 -61.85
N LEU A 10 -33.81 -5.75 -60.65
CA LEU A 10 -35.27 -5.66 -60.27
C LEU A 10 -36.09 -7.00 -60.26
N GLU A 11 -37.11 -7.29 -59.44
CA GLU A 11 -38.18 -6.58 -58.69
C GLU A 11 -38.81 -7.59 -57.68
N MET A 12 -39.07 -7.25 -56.42
CA MET A 12 -40.35 -6.84 -55.82
C MET A 12 -41.55 -7.82 -55.95
N MET A 13 -41.97 -8.46 -54.85
CA MET A 13 -43.37 -8.85 -54.62
C MET A 13 -43.78 -8.76 -53.14
N ARG A 14 -44.93 -8.10 -52.93
CA ARG A 14 -45.56 -7.70 -51.66
C ARG A 14 -46.19 -8.89 -50.92
N SER A 15 -46.24 -8.83 -49.59
CA SER A 15 -47.21 -9.57 -48.78
C SER A 15 -47.98 -8.61 -47.87
N ALA A 16 -49.29 -8.81 -47.79
CA ALA A 16 -50.30 -7.90 -47.27
C ALA A 16 -50.52 -8.07 -45.75
N THR A 17 -50.62 -6.95 -45.04
CA THR A 17 -51.04 -6.89 -43.64
C THR A 17 -52.56 -6.70 -43.56
N ILE A 18 -53.27 -7.65 -42.96
CA ILE A 18 -54.68 -7.52 -42.58
C ILE A 18 -54.74 -6.86 -41.20
N THR A 19 -55.23 -5.62 -41.12
CA THR A 19 -55.59 -4.98 -39.85
C THR A 19 -57.06 -5.26 -39.53
N ARG A 20 -57.32 -6.07 -38.51
CA ARG A 20 -58.65 -6.20 -37.89
C ARG A 20 -58.76 -5.18 -36.75
N ASN A 21 -59.55 -4.13 -36.97
CA ASN A 21 -59.92 -3.16 -35.93
C ASN A 21 -60.80 -3.81 -34.87
N TRP A 22 -60.28 -3.97 -33.65
CA TRP A 22 -61.07 -4.22 -32.44
C TRP A 22 -61.22 -2.90 -31.67
N GLN A 23 -62.29 -2.15 -31.94
CA GLN A 23 -62.73 -1.07 -31.05
C GLN A 23 -63.54 -1.67 -29.90
N MET A 24 -62.87 -2.03 -28.81
CA MET A 24 -63.54 -2.29 -27.53
C MET A 24 -63.74 -0.99 -26.75
N SER A 25 -64.96 -0.77 -26.25
CA SER A 25 -65.30 0.41 -25.45
C SER A 25 -64.49 0.46 -24.15
N ARG A 26 -64.22 1.68 -23.65
CA ARG A 26 -63.49 1.93 -22.39
C ARG A 26 -64.06 1.16 -21.19
N THR A 27 -65.38 0.90 -21.17
CA THR A 27 -66.05 0.09 -20.16
C THR A 27 -65.65 -1.39 -20.18
N LYS A 28 -65.35 -1.96 -21.35
CA LYS A 28 -64.87 -3.35 -21.45
C LYS A 28 -63.40 -3.47 -21.04
N TRP A 29 -62.57 -2.45 -21.29
CA TRP A 29 -61.20 -2.39 -20.80
C TRP A 29 -61.14 -2.33 -19.27
N LEU A 30 -62.01 -1.53 -18.63
CA LEU A 30 -62.11 -1.48 -17.18
C LEU A 30 -62.52 -2.83 -16.57
N LEU A 31 -63.48 -3.53 -17.18
CA LEU A 31 -63.91 -4.86 -16.72
C LEU A 31 -62.83 -5.93 -16.88
N VAL A 32 -62.05 -5.90 -17.97
CA VAL A 32 -60.92 -6.83 -18.18
C VAL A 32 -59.78 -6.52 -17.22
N CYS A 33 -59.45 -5.24 -17.00
CA CYS A 33 -58.44 -4.84 -16.02
C CYS A 33 -58.86 -5.23 -14.59
N LEU A 34 -60.12 -5.03 -14.21
CA LEU A 34 -60.64 -5.46 -12.89
C LEU A 34 -60.63 -6.99 -12.75
N ALA A 35 -60.99 -7.73 -13.81
CA ALA A 35 -61.00 -9.19 -13.81
C ALA A 35 -59.58 -9.81 -13.72
N ILE A 36 -58.52 -9.06 -14.03
CA ILE A 36 -57.12 -9.52 -13.92
C ILE A 36 -56.47 -8.97 -12.64
N LEU A 37 -56.67 -7.70 -12.32
CA LEU A 37 -56.04 -7.04 -11.17
C LEU A 37 -56.58 -7.52 -9.83
N ILE A 38 -57.88 -7.84 -9.73
CA ILE A 38 -58.47 -8.33 -8.47
C ILE A 38 -57.92 -9.72 -8.08
N PRO A 39 -57.91 -10.74 -8.96
CA PRO A 39 -57.29 -12.02 -8.61
C PRO A 39 -55.77 -11.93 -8.47
N LEU A 40 -55.08 -11.03 -9.18
CA LEU A 40 -53.64 -10.82 -9.01
C LEU A 40 -53.31 -10.17 -7.65
N THR A 41 -54.10 -9.18 -7.22
CA THR A 41 -53.94 -8.56 -5.89
C THR A 41 -54.34 -9.50 -4.77
N LEU A 42 -55.37 -10.32 -4.96
CA LEU A 42 -55.72 -11.40 -4.02
C LEU A 42 -54.63 -12.49 -3.96
N LEU A 43 -54.01 -12.85 -5.08
CA LEU A 43 -52.90 -13.79 -5.14
C LEU A 43 -51.65 -13.23 -4.44
N ILE A 44 -51.32 -11.95 -4.66
CA ILE A 44 -50.23 -11.26 -3.96
C ILE A 44 -50.54 -11.16 -2.46
N ALA A 45 -51.78 -10.84 -2.07
CA ALA A 45 -52.19 -10.81 -0.67
C ALA A 45 -52.14 -12.22 -0.04
N LEU A 46 -52.54 -13.27 -0.76
CA LEU A 46 -52.43 -14.67 -0.32
C LEU A 46 -50.97 -15.12 -0.20
N ILE A 47 -50.10 -14.71 -1.13
CA ILE A 47 -48.66 -14.94 -1.04
C ILE A 47 -48.08 -14.20 0.16
N CYS A 48 -48.44 -12.92 0.37
CA CYS A 48 -48.02 -12.13 1.53
C CYS A 48 -48.53 -12.71 2.86
N VAL A 49 -49.74 -13.27 2.90
CA VAL A 49 -50.29 -13.94 4.10
C VAL A 49 -49.68 -15.34 4.30
N ALA A 50 -49.34 -16.04 3.22
CA ALA A 50 -48.64 -17.32 3.27
C ALA A 50 -47.15 -17.15 3.65
N THR A 51 -46.53 -16.03 3.28
CA THR A 51 -45.16 -15.68 3.69
C THR A 51 -45.12 -15.02 5.07
N SER A 52 -46.17 -14.29 5.51
CA SER A 52 -46.22 -13.72 6.86
C SER A 52 -46.41 -14.78 7.97
N LYS A 53 -46.98 -15.94 7.63
CA LYS A 53 -47.03 -17.11 8.54
C LYS A 53 -45.70 -17.87 8.68
N LYS A 54 -44.66 -17.46 7.95
CA LYS A 54 -43.25 -17.82 8.22
C LYS A 54 -42.49 -16.62 8.80
N SER A 55 -43.09 -15.95 9.78
CA SER A 55 -42.31 -15.19 10.76
C SER A 55 -41.42 -16.20 11.50
N GLN A 56 -40.16 -16.35 11.05
CA GLN A 56 -39.12 -16.97 11.86
C GLN A 56 -39.16 -16.31 13.25
N SER A 57 -39.16 -17.10 14.31
CA SER A 57 -39.10 -16.58 15.67
C SER A 57 -37.87 -15.66 15.80
N PRO A 58 -37.99 -14.48 16.45
CA PRO A 58 -36.85 -13.59 16.70
C PRO A 58 -35.65 -14.30 17.34
N ASP A 59 -35.89 -15.39 18.09
CA ASP A 59 -34.86 -16.19 18.77
C ASP A 59 -33.82 -16.88 17.86
N LEU A 60 -34.10 -17.13 16.58
CA LEU A 60 -33.14 -17.80 15.68
C LEU A 60 -32.10 -16.83 15.10
N ALA A 61 -32.51 -15.59 14.81
CA ALA A 61 -31.69 -14.62 14.09
C ALA A 61 -30.44 -14.21 14.87
N ASP A 62 -30.52 -14.13 16.20
CA ASP A 62 -29.42 -13.78 17.10
C ASP A 62 -28.87 -15.00 17.87
N SER A 63 -29.34 -16.20 17.52
CA SER A 63 -29.09 -17.41 18.32
C SER A 63 -27.61 -17.73 18.47
N TRP A 64 -26.77 -17.39 17.49
CA TRP A 64 -25.34 -17.68 17.45
C TRP A 64 -24.48 -16.69 18.26
N HIS A 65 -25.04 -15.54 18.66
CA HIS A 65 -24.29 -14.48 19.35
C HIS A 65 -23.58 -14.97 20.61
N SER A 66 -24.27 -15.76 21.43
CA SER A 66 -23.70 -16.29 22.68
C SER A 66 -22.59 -17.32 22.44
N ASP A 67 -22.69 -18.09 21.35
CA ASP A 67 -21.75 -19.15 21.00
C ASP A 67 -20.40 -18.57 20.56
N VAL A 68 -20.41 -17.51 19.72
CA VAL A 68 -19.17 -16.84 19.28
C VAL A 68 -18.42 -16.21 20.45
N CYS A 69 -19.12 -15.68 21.45
CA CYS A 69 -18.49 -15.11 22.64
C CYS A 69 -18.00 -16.21 23.60
N ASN A 70 -18.71 -17.34 23.68
CA ASN A 70 -18.46 -18.42 24.65
C ASN A 70 -17.95 -19.72 24.02
N ARG A 71 -17.20 -19.63 22.91
CA ARG A 71 -16.61 -20.77 22.20
C ARG A 71 -15.92 -21.75 23.14
N LYS A 72 -16.28 -23.03 23.04
CA LYS A 72 -15.69 -24.13 23.84
C LYS A 72 -14.72 -24.98 23.03
N ARG A 73 -14.60 -24.73 21.72
CA ARG A 73 -13.85 -25.54 20.75
C ARG A 73 -14.32 -27.00 20.78
N ILE A 74 -15.63 -27.19 20.73
CA ILE A 74 -16.24 -28.51 20.58
C ILE A 74 -16.49 -28.71 19.09
N CYS A 75 -15.67 -29.57 18.47
CA CYS A 75 -15.78 -29.86 17.04
C CYS A 75 -16.11 -31.33 16.79
N PRO A 76 -16.76 -31.65 15.65
CA PRO A 76 -16.94 -33.02 15.24
C PRO A 76 -15.59 -33.75 15.10
N LYS A 77 -15.63 -35.09 15.10
CA LYS A 77 -14.42 -35.90 14.86
C LYS A 77 -13.77 -35.50 13.53
N HIS A 78 -12.43 -35.54 13.46
CA HIS A 78 -11.65 -35.14 12.29
C HIS A 78 -11.69 -33.63 11.99
N TRP A 79 -11.71 -32.78 13.02
CA TRP A 79 -11.55 -31.32 12.92
C TRP A 79 -10.33 -30.85 13.73
N ASP A 80 -9.21 -31.57 13.59
CA ASP A 80 -8.01 -31.35 14.40
C ASP A 80 -7.40 -29.95 14.15
N LEU A 81 -7.47 -29.50 12.89
CA LEU A 81 -7.08 -28.16 12.44
C LEU A 81 -8.33 -27.38 11.99
N PRO A 82 -8.60 -26.18 12.54
CA PRO A 82 -9.72 -25.35 12.08
C PRO A 82 -9.60 -24.91 10.62
N VAL A 83 -10.72 -24.91 9.89
CA VAL A 83 -10.79 -24.35 8.53
C VAL A 83 -10.68 -22.83 8.59
N VAL A 84 -10.03 -22.22 7.59
CA VAL A 84 -10.04 -20.77 7.40
C VAL A 84 -11.05 -20.40 6.30
N LEU A 85 -12.05 -19.60 6.66
CA LEU A 85 -13.02 -19.01 5.74
C LEU A 85 -12.75 -17.51 5.60
N MET A 86 -12.37 -17.08 4.40
CA MET A 86 -12.18 -15.66 4.06
C MET A 86 -13.40 -15.15 3.30
N VAL A 87 -14.05 -14.13 3.84
CA VAL A 87 -15.21 -13.45 3.25
C VAL A 87 -14.78 -12.04 2.84
N SER A 88 -14.82 -11.75 1.55
CA SER A 88 -14.59 -10.39 1.04
C SER A 88 -15.91 -9.69 0.72
N LEU A 89 -16.07 -8.49 1.24
CA LEU A 89 -17.18 -7.57 0.99
C LEU A 89 -16.62 -6.37 0.22
N ASP A 90 -16.72 -6.39 -1.10
CA ASP A 90 -16.11 -5.42 -2.00
C ASP A 90 -16.52 -3.98 -1.63
N GLY A 91 -15.56 -3.07 -1.57
CA GLY A 91 -15.82 -1.65 -1.30
C GLY A 91 -16.41 -1.33 0.09
N PHE A 92 -16.38 -2.28 1.04
CA PHE A 92 -16.82 -2.02 2.41
C PHE A 92 -15.82 -1.12 3.15
N ARG A 93 -16.08 0.19 3.08
CA ARG A 93 -15.37 1.23 3.81
C ARG A 93 -15.52 1.05 5.33
N ALA A 94 -14.42 1.15 6.07
CA ALA A 94 -14.36 0.81 7.50
C ALA A 94 -15.37 1.60 8.36
N ASP A 95 -15.61 2.88 8.06
CA ASP A 95 -16.53 3.72 8.84
C ASP A 95 -18.01 3.45 8.56
N TYR A 96 -18.37 2.59 7.59
CA TYR A 96 -19.75 2.12 7.42
C TYR A 96 -20.25 1.36 8.65
N LEU A 97 -19.35 0.72 9.42
CA LEU A 97 -19.67 0.12 10.72
C LEU A 97 -20.31 1.11 11.70
N LYS A 98 -20.01 2.42 11.57
CA LYS A 98 -20.53 3.48 12.45
C LYS A 98 -21.98 3.85 12.14
N ARG A 99 -22.57 3.34 11.04
CA ARG A 99 -23.95 3.68 10.62
C ARG A 99 -25.05 2.92 11.37
N ASN A 100 -24.67 2.05 12.32
CA ASN A 100 -25.61 1.25 13.10
C ASN A 100 -26.57 0.40 12.23
N LYS A 101 -26.05 -0.10 11.09
CA LYS A 101 -26.77 -0.99 10.16
C LYS A 101 -26.24 -2.42 10.18
N THR A 102 -25.14 -2.68 10.89
CA THR A 102 -24.40 -3.94 10.80
C THR A 102 -24.35 -4.71 12.13
N LYS A 103 -25.51 -5.12 12.65
CA LYS A 103 -25.62 -5.72 13.99
C LYS A 103 -24.86 -7.04 14.11
N ALA A 104 -24.93 -7.90 13.10
CA ALA A 104 -24.16 -9.15 13.10
C ALA A 104 -22.66 -8.85 13.14
N MET A 105 -22.18 -7.92 12.32
CA MET A 105 -20.77 -7.50 12.35
C MET A 105 -20.37 -6.90 13.70
N GLN A 106 -21.22 -6.08 14.33
CA GLN A 106 -20.96 -5.54 15.68
C GLN A 106 -20.78 -6.65 16.71
N LYS A 107 -21.59 -7.71 16.64
CA LYS A 107 -21.41 -8.88 17.52
C LYS A 107 -20.07 -9.58 17.28
N LEU A 108 -19.65 -9.70 16.02
CA LEU A 108 -18.36 -10.30 15.66
C LEU A 108 -17.18 -9.45 16.15
N ILE A 109 -17.31 -8.12 16.13
CA ILE A 109 -16.33 -7.18 16.70
C ILE A 109 -16.20 -7.41 18.21
N GLU A 110 -17.31 -7.44 18.94
CA GLU A 110 -17.33 -7.63 20.39
C GLU A 110 -16.65 -8.94 20.82
N CYS A 111 -16.83 -10.01 20.03
CA CYS A 111 -16.45 -11.36 20.42
C CYS A 111 -15.30 -11.96 19.60
N GLY A 112 -14.72 -11.19 18.68
CA GLY A 112 -13.58 -11.56 17.83
C GLY A 112 -12.40 -10.62 17.98
N SER A 113 -11.57 -10.56 16.94
CA SER A 113 -10.49 -9.58 16.80
C SER A 113 -10.76 -8.65 15.61
N THR A 114 -10.56 -7.35 15.78
CA THR A 114 -10.78 -6.33 14.74
C THR A 114 -9.59 -5.38 14.63
N SER A 115 -9.52 -4.63 13.54
CA SER A 115 -8.69 -3.42 13.43
C SER A 115 -9.61 -2.20 13.31
N PRO A 116 -9.19 -0.98 13.72
CA PRO A 116 -9.93 0.24 13.41
C PRO A 116 -10.22 0.36 11.91
N PHE A 117 -9.25 -0.06 11.08
CA PHE A 117 -9.36 -0.27 9.65
C PHE A 117 -8.15 -1.03 9.11
N MET A 118 -8.20 -1.47 7.86
CA MET A 118 -7.08 -2.01 7.10
C MET A 118 -6.76 -1.07 5.93
N TYR A 119 -5.47 -0.81 5.69
CA TYR A 119 -5.03 -0.08 4.51
C TYR A 119 -5.02 -1.00 3.30
N ALA A 120 -5.62 -0.52 2.20
CA ALA A 120 -5.42 -1.09 0.88
C ALA A 120 -3.98 -0.85 0.39
N SER A 121 -3.57 -1.62 -0.60
CA SER A 121 -2.44 -1.32 -1.47
C SER A 121 -2.84 -0.33 -2.56
N TYR A 122 -1.85 0.40 -3.11
CA TYR A 122 -2.09 1.42 -4.13
C TYR A 122 -1.95 0.85 -5.55
N PRO A 123 -2.86 1.21 -6.49
CA PRO A 123 -4.09 1.96 -6.26
C PRO A 123 -5.12 1.11 -5.52
N SER A 124 -6.02 1.75 -4.74
CA SER A 124 -7.04 1.07 -3.95
C SER A 124 -8.21 0.56 -4.82
N LYS A 125 -7.90 -0.31 -5.79
CA LYS A 125 -8.81 -0.91 -6.79
C LYS A 125 -9.02 -2.41 -6.54
N THR A 126 -10.11 -2.95 -7.06
CA THR A 126 -10.60 -4.31 -6.80
C THR A 126 -9.61 -5.42 -7.13
N PHE A 127 -9.19 -5.54 -8.40
CA PHE A 127 -8.29 -6.61 -8.83
C PHE A 127 -6.92 -6.55 -8.14
N PRO A 128 -6.24 -5.38 -8.07
CA PRO A 128 -4.99 -5.26 -7.34
C PRO A 128 -5.11 -5.71 -5.89
N ASN A 129 -6.10 -5.21 -5.15
CA ASN A 129 -6.18 -5.44 -3.71
C ASN A 129 -6.66 -6.83 -3.33
N HIS A 130 -7.63 -7.39 -4.04
CA HIS A 130 -8.02 -8.77 -3.84
C HIS A 130 -6.87 -9.74 -4.13
N TYR A 131 -6.06 -9.47 -5.16
CA TYR A 131 -4.90 -10.31 -5.47
C TYR A 131 -3.73 -10.08 -4.50
N THR A 132 -3.54 -8.86 -4.01
CA THR A 132 -2.61 -8.56 -2.91
C THR A 132 -2.96 -9.37 -1.66
N ILE A 133 -4.24 -9.37 -1.22
CA ILE A 133 -4.68 -10.08 -0.01
C ILE A 133 -4.30 -11.57 -0.06
N VAL A 134 -4.38 -12.20 -1.23
CA VAL A 134 -4.13 -13.63 -1.38
C VAL A 134 -2.71 -13.96 -1.81
N THR A 135 -1.88 -13.00 -2.17
CA THR A 135 -0.46 -13.24 -2.50
C THR A 135 0.51 -12.65 -1.46
N GLY A 136 0.05 -11.70 -0.65
CA GLY A 136 0.89 -10.90 0.24
C GLY A 136 1.86 -9.98 -0.50
N LEU A 137 1.67 -9.78 -1.81
CA LEU A 137 2.55 -8.98 -2.66
C LEU A 137 1.90 -7.64 -3.01
N TYR A 138 2.72 -6.60 -3.20
CA TYR A 138 2.24 -5.34 -3.76
C TYR A 138 1.84 -5.49 -5.24
N PRO A 139 0.97 -4.60 -5.76
CA PRO A 139 0.53 -4.62 -7.15
C PRO A 139 1.64 -4.70 -8.19
N GLU A 140 2.72 -3.96 -7.99
CA GLU A 140 3.88 -3.98 -8.88
C GLU A 140 4.60 -5.34 -8.92
N SER A 141 4.57 -6.11 -7.82
CA SER A 141 5.24 -7.41 -7.68
C SER A 141 4.40 -8.55 -8.24
N HIS A 142 3.10 -8.57 -7.95
CA HIS A 142 2.20 -9.61 -8.45
C HIS A 142 1.65 -9.35 -9.86
N GLY A 143 1.94 -8.17 -10.41
CA GLY A 143 1.70 -7.81 -11.80
C GLY A 143 0.29 -7.30 -12.12
N ILE A 144 -0.69 -7.52 -11.25
CA ILE A 144 -2.04 -6.94 -11.37
C ILE A 144 -2.06 -5.51 -10.81
N ILE A 145 -1.73 -4.50 -11.63
CA ILE A 145 -1.59 -3.11 -11.18
C ILE A 145 -2.88 -2.28 -11.24
N ASP A 146 -3.91 -2.76 -11.94
CA ASP A 146 -5.18 -2.06 -12.15
C ASP A 146 -6.25 -3.03 -12.66
N ASN A 147 -7.52 -2.62 -12.65
CA ASN A 147 -8.64 -3.37 -13.25
C ASN A 147 -8.56 -3.38 -14.80
N ARG A 148 -7.82 -2.44 -15.39
CA ARG A 148 -7.54 -2.37 -16.83
C ARG A 148 -6.10 -1.95 -17.09
N MET A 149 -5.30 -2.77 -17.76
CA MET A 149 -3.88 -2.49 -18.02
C MET A 149 -3.41 -3.10 -19.35
N LEU A 150 -2.34 -2.56 -19.93
CA LEU A 150 -1.80 -3.00 -21.22
C LEU A 150 -0.37 -3.53 -21.05
N ASP A 151 -0.08 -4.67 -21.67
CA ASP A 151 1.26 -5.24 -21.73
C ASP A 151 1.42 -6.02 -23.04
N LYS A 152 2.19 -5.44 -23.96
CA LYS A 152 2.41 -5.99 -25.31
C LYS A 152 3.22 -7.29 -25.29
N THR A 153 3.88 -7.63 -24.17
CA THR A 153 4.73 -8.82 -24.06
C THR A 153 3.95 -10.08 -23.68
N ILE A 154 2.70 -9.93 -23.25
CA ILE A 154 1.84 -11.04 -22.79
C ILE A 154 1.54 -12.01 -23.93
N SER A 155 1.12 -11.48 -25.08
CA SER A 155 0.65 -12.26 -26.22
C SER A 155 0.91 -11.52 -27.53
N PRO A 156 1.16 -12.22 -28.64
CA PRO A 156 1.14 -11.61 -29.97
C PRO A 156 -0.28 -11.17 -30.40
N ILE A 157 -1.34 -11.63 -29.71
CA ILE A 157 -2.73 -11.29 -30.00
C ILE A 157 -3.10 -9.99 -29.27
N ALA A 158 -3.50 -8.96 -30.01
CA ALA A 158 -3.74 -7.61 -29.48
C ALA A 158 -4.82 -7.59 -28.37
N GLU A 159 -5.89 -8.37 -28.52
CA GLU A 159 -6.97 -8.47 -27.54
C GLU A 159 -6.50 -9.07 -26.20
N GLU A 160 -5.49 -9.96 -26.22
CA GLU A 160 -4.92 -10.56 -25.02
C GLU A 160 -3.85 -9.69 -24.35
N GLN A 161 -3.36 -8.65 -25.03
CA GLN A 161 -2.43 -7.66 -24.47
C GLN A 161 -3.12 -6.67 -23.55
N LEU A 162 -4.45 -6.55 -23.62
CA LEU A 162 -5.24 -5.68 -22.74
C LEU A 162 -5.90 -6.52 -21.64
N PHE A 163 -5.44 -6.36 -20.41
CA PHE A 163 -6.08 -6.94 -19.23
C PHE A 163 -7.42 -6.24 -18.96
N THR A 164 -8.47 -7.03 -18.84
CA THR A 164 -9.79 -6.64 -18.33
C THR A 164 -10.44 -7.86 -17.69
N MET A 165 -11.57 -7.70 -17.00
CA MET A 165 -12.35 -8.85 -16.51
C MET A 165 -12.62 -9.90 -17.61
N LYS A 166 -12.90 -9.47 -18.85
CA LYS A 166 -13.12 -10.34 -20.01
C LYS A 166 -11.83 -10.95 -20.58
N HIS A 167 -10.72 -10.24 -20.49
CA HIS A 167 -9.43 -10.60 -21.09
C HIS A 167 -8.37 -10.78 -20.00
N SER A 168 -8.58 -11.75 -19.12
CA SER A 168 -7.71 -12.01 -17.96
C SER A 168 -7.22 -13.46 -17.88
N ASP A 169 -7.50 -14.29 -18.88
CA ASP A 169 -7.21 -15.73 -18.85
C ASP A 169 -5.73 -16.07 -19.07
N ASN A 170 -4.96 -15.18 -19.68
CA ASN A 170 -3.55 -15.45 -19.93
C ASN A 170 -2.77 -15.48 -18.60
N PRO A 171 -2.12 -16.61 -18.24
CA PRO A 171 -1.48 -16.79 -16.95
C PRO A 171 -0.29 -15.85 -16.72
N LYS A 172 0.29 -15.27 -17.78
CA LYS A 172 1.39 -14.29 -17.65
C LYS A 172 0.96 -13.00 -16.96
N TRP A 173 -0.33 -12.71 -16.87
CA TRP A 173 -0.84 -11.58 -16.08
C TRP A 173 -0.61 -11.79 -14.58
N TRP A 174 -0.79 -13.03 -14.11
CA TRP A 174 -0.88 -13.39 -12.70
C TRP A 174 0.46 -13.89 -12.19
N LEU A 175 1.26 -12.99 -11.62
CA LEU A 175 2.53 -13.34 -10.99
C LEU A 175 2.32 -13.69 -9.51
N GLY A 176 3.38 -14.10 -8.82
CA GLY A 176 3.31 -14.51 -7.42
C GLY A 176 2.62 -15.86 -7.21
N GLU A 177 2.39 -16.20 -5.94
CA GLU A 177 1.70 -17.42 -5.54
C GLU A 177 0.51 -17.08 -4.65
N PRO A 178 -0.73 -17.29 -5.13
CA PRO A 178 -1.90 -17.08 -4.29
C PRO A 178 -1.99 -18.17 -3.22
N ILE A 179 -2.54 -17.83 -2.06
CA ILE A 179 -2.54 -18.67 -0.85
C ILE A 179 -3.23 -20.02 -1.07
N TRP A 180 -4.24 -20.10 -1.95
CA TRP A 180 -4.85 -21.39 -2.30
C TRP A 180 -3.85 -22.35 -2.95
N ASN A 181 -2.92 -21.86 -3.78
CA ASN A 181 -1.84 -22.67 -4.33
C ASN A 181 -0.87 -23.11 -3.23
N THR A 182 -0.51 -22.21 -2.31
CA THR A 182 0.36 -22.54 -1.17
C THR A 182 -0.25 -23.63 -0.29
N VAL A 183 -1.55 -23.52 0.02
CA VAL A 183 -2.32 -24.54 0.77
C VAL A 183 -2.27 -25.89 0.05
N MET A 184 -2.49 -25.91 -1.26
CA MET A 184 -2.42 -27.16 -2.05
C MET A 184 -1.01 -27.75 -2.12
N LYS A 185 0.03 -26.92 -2.22
CA LYS A 185 1.44 -27.38 -2.15
C LYS A 185 1.79 -27.98 -0.80
N ASN A 186 1.09 -27.60 0.26
CA ASN A 186 1.19 -28.21 1.59
C ASN A 186 0.32 -29.48 1.75
N GLY A 187 -0.26 -30.00 0.67
CA GLY A 187 -1.05 -31.24 0.68
C GLY A 187 -2.49 -31.08 1.19
N MET A 188 -2.97 -29.84 1.33
CA MET A 188 -4.33 -29.53 1.79
C MET A 188 -5.24 -29.15 0.62
N LYS A 189 -6.54 -28.99 0.88
CA LYS A 189 -7.54 -28.61 -0.14
C LYS A 189 -7.93 -27.13 0.01
N ALA A 190 -8.16 -26.47 -1.12
CA ALA A 190 -8.58 -25.07 -1.16
C ALA A 190 -9.79 -24.90 -2.09
N ALA A 191 -10.75 -24.06 -1.68
CA ALA A 191 -11.97 -23.77 -2.43
C ALA A 191 -12.17 -22.26 -2.59
N PRO A 192 -11.49 -21.62 -3.56
CA PRO A 192 -11.75 -20.21 -3.84
C PRO A 192 -13.01 -20.04 -4.71
N PHE A 193 -13.88 -19.13 -4.29
CA PHE A 193 -15.19 -18.86 -4.87
C PHE A 193 -15.32 -17.37 -5.25
N ASN A 194 -15.35 -17.10 -6.56
CA ASN A 194 -15.53 -15.77 -7.13
C ASN A 194 -14.43 -14.77 -6.75
N TRP A 195 -13.29 -15.22 -6.24
CA TRP A 195 -12.19 -14.34 -5.87
C TRP A 195 -11.39 -13.92 -7.12
N PRO A 196 -10.97 -12.66 -7.30
CA PRO A 196 -10.11 -12.27 -8.43
C PRO A 196 -8.87 -13.15 -8.60
N GLY A 197 -8.73 -13.77 -9.77
CA GLY A 197 -7.65 -14.71 -10.08
C GLY A 197 -7.94 -16.18 -9.75
N SER A 198 -8.99 -16.48 -8.97
CA SER A 198 -9.29 -17.86 -8.56
C SER A 198 -9.80 -18.78 -9.66
N ASP A 199 -10.39 -18.22 -10.72
CA ASP A 199 -10.85 -18.96 -11.89
C ASP A 199 -9.77 -19.08 -12.98
N LYS A 200 -8.54 -18.63 -12.69
CA LYS A 200 -7.40 -18.58 -13.61
C LYS A 200 -6.36 -19.64 -13.25
N TYR A 201 -5.64 -20.11 -14.27
CA TYR A 201 -4.60 -21.11 -14.11
C TYR A 201 -3.28 -20.44 -13.69
N ILE A 202 -2.98 -20.40 -12.40
CA ILE A 202 -1.82 -19.66 -11.86
C ILE A 202 -0.76 -20.66 -11.42
N GLN A 203 0.48 -20.48 -11.89
CA GLN A 203 1.58 -21.44 -11.68
C GLN A 203 1.23 -22.88 -12.08
N ASN A 204 0.45 -23.03 -13.15
CA ASN A 204 -0.08 -24.31 -13.62
C ASN A 204 -0.95 -25.06 -12.58
N MET A 205 -1.57 -24.33 -11.65
CA MET A 205 -2.47 -24.86 -10.63
C MET A 205 -3.82 -24.15 -10.66
N ASN A 206 -4.85 -24.83 -10.18
CA ASN A 206 -6.16 -24.27 -9.91
C ASN A 206 -6.66 -24.79 -8.56
N GLY A 207 -7.60 -24.09 -7.93
CA GLY A 207 -8.20 -24.54 -6.67
C GLY A 207 -8.76 -25.98 -6.74
N THR A 208 -8.84 -26.66 -5.60
CA THR A 208 -9.44 -28.00 -5.53
C THR A 208 -10.92 -27.95 -5.93
N TYR A 209 -11.61 -26.90 -5.49
CA TYR A 209 -12.96 -26.56 -5.93
C TYR A 209 -12.94 -25.11 -6.40
N VAL A 210 -13.44 -24.84 -7.60
CA VAL A 210 -13.40 -23.49 -8.19
C VAL A 210 -14.75 -23.19 -8.80
N GLU A 211 -15.27 -22.02 -8.47
CA GLU A 211 -16.48 -21.47 -9.06
C GLU A 211 -16.08 -20.27 -9.92
N LYS A 212 -16.50 -20.28 -11.19
CA LYS A 212 -16.28 -19.15 -12.10
C LYS A 212 -17.08 -17.95 -11.64
N TYR A 213 -16.52 -16.76 -11.85
CA TYR A 213 -17.17 -15.51 -11.48
C TYR A 213 -18.59 -15.42 -12.09
N ASN A 214 -19.57 -15.24 -11.22
CA ASN A 214 -20.97 -15.03 -11.60
C ASN A 214 -21.60 -14.04 -10.62
N SER A 215 -21.67 -12.76 -11.03
CA SER A 215 -22.26 -11.69 -10.23
C SER A 215 -23.76 -11.90 -9.97
N SER A 216 -24.46 -12.58 -10.88
CA SER A 216 -25.90 -12.83 -10.77
C SER A 216 -26.27 -13.95 -9.79
N LEU A 217 -25.29 -14.70 -9.25
CA LEU A 217 -25.55 -15.76 -8.28
C LEU A 217 -25.98 -15.14 -6.92
N PRO A 218 -27.17 -15.47 -6.38
CA PRO A 218 -27.64 -14.93 -5.11
C PRO A 218 -26.66 -15.20 -3.97
N PHE A 219 -26.55 -14.24 -3.04
CA PHE A 219 -25.54 -14.31 -1.98
C PHE A 219 -25.78 -15.49 -1.03
N ALA A 220 -27.04 -15.80 -0.70
CA ALA A 220 -27.39 -16.98 0.09
C ALA A 220 -26.88 -18.29 -0.53
N ASN A 221 -26.99 -18.44 -1.86
CA ASN A 221 -26.48 -19.63 -2.55
C ASN A 221 -24.96 -19.76 -2.43
N ARG A 222 -24.23 -18.63 -2.35
CA ARG A 222 -22.78 -18.65 -2.10
C ARG A 222 -22.49 -19.23 -0.71
N ILE A 223 -23.22 -18.78 0.30
CA ILE A 223 -23.14 -19.30 1.68
C ILE A 223 -23.51 -20.79 1.73
N ASP A 224 -24.62 -21.20 1.14
CA ASP A 224 -25.04 -22.61 1.12
C ASP A 224 -23.97 -23.54 0.55
N LYS A 225 -23.25 -23.07 -0.48
CA LYS A 225 -22.14 -23.82 -1.09
C LYS A 225 -20.94 -23.92 -0.14
N VAL A 226 -20.59 -22.83 0.55
CA VAL A 226 -19.55 -22.83 1.59
C VAL A 226 -19.87 -23.86 2.67
N ILE A 227 -21.11 -23.86 3.17
CA ILE A 227 -21.57 -24.82 4.18
C ILE A 227 -21.49 -26.26 3.66
N LYS A 228 -21.92 -26.52 2.42
CA LYS A 228 -21.78 -27.84 1.79
C LYS A 228 -20.32 -28.30 1.70
N TRP A 229 -19.38 -27.41 1.39
CA TRP A 229 -17.96 -27.76 1.39
C TRP A 229 -17.43 -28.09 2.79
N LEU A 230 -17.87 -27.36 3.82
CA LEU A 230 -17.49 -27.63 5.21
C LEU A 230 -18.05 -28.97 5.74
N GLN A 231 -19.13 -29.47 5.15
CA GLN A 231 -19.75 -30.76 5.48
C GLN A 231 -19.14 -31.96 4.74
N LEU A 232 -18.21 -31.74 3.82
CA LEU A 232 -17.55 -32.84 3.12
C LEU A 232 -16.76 -33.73 4.10
N PRO A 233 -16.54 -35.01 3.74
CA PRO A 233 -15.62 -35.90 4.46
C PRO A 233 -14.24 -35.25 4.64
N ASP A 234 -13.53 -35.65 5.69
CA ASP A 234 -12.26 -35.01 6.08
C ASP A 234 -11.23 -34.97 4.96
N ASP A 235 -11.09 -36.07 4.21
CA ASP A 235 -10.18 -36.18 3.07
C ASP A 235 -10.60 -35.30 1.89
N GLN A 236 -11.84 -34.79 1.84
CA GLN A 236 -12.43 -33.97 0.77
C GLN A 236 -12.64 -32.51 1.13
N ARG A 237 -12.79 -32.21 2.41
CA ARG A 237 -13.09 -30.87 2.91
C ARG A 237 -11.94 -29.89 2.67
N PRO A 238 -12.20 -28.68 2.14
CA PRO A 238 -11.20 -27.63 2.04
C PRO A 238 -10.73 -27.14 3.40
N SER A 239 -9.42 -26.94 3.55
CA SER A 239 -8.83 -26.26 4.71
C SER A 239 -8.90 -24.73 4.56
N LEU A 240 -8.96 -24.24 3.32
CA LEU A 240 -9.16 -22.83 2.99
C LEU A 240 -10.38 -22.67 2.08
N ILE A 241 -11.25 -21.72 2.42
CA ILE A 241 -12.36 -21.28 1.57
C ILE A 241 -12.28 -19.77 1.42
N ASN A 242 -12.25 -19.27 0.19
CA ASN A 242 -12.37 -17.85 -0.11
C ASN A 242 -13.75 -17.62 -0.74
N VAL A 243 -14.49 -16.60 -0.32
CA VAL A 243 -15.78 -16.23 -0.91
C VAL A 243 -15.87 -14.71 -1.06
N TYR A 244 -16.24 -14.27 -2.26
CA TYR A 244 -16.37 -12.88 -2.63
C TYR A 244 -17.83 -12.44 -2.76
N PHE A 245 -18.13 -11.21 -2.36
CA PHE A 245 -19.41 -10.51 -2.55
C PHE A 245 -19.16 -9.11 -3.10
N ASN A 246 -19.85 -8.77 -4.20
CA ASN A 246 -19.72 -7.52 -4.97
C ASN A 246 -20.41 -6.29 -4.33
N GLN A 247 -20.90 -6.42 -3.09
CA GLN A 247 -21.56 -5.34 -2.37
C GLN A 247 -20.83 -5.13 -1.04
N PRO A 248 -20.74 -3.88 -0.55
CA PRO A 248 -21.49 -2.69 -0.96
C PRO A 248 -20.90 -1.85 -2.13
N ASP A 249 -19.84 -2.31 -2.81
CA ASP A 249 -19.17 -1.56 -3.88
C ASP A 249 -20.10 -1.09 -5.02
N GLU A 250 -20.88 -2.01 -5.61
CA GLU A 250 -21.77 -1.68 -6.73
C GLU A 250 -22.75 -0.54 -6.39
N ASP A 251 -23.40 -0.61 -5.22
CA ASP A 251 -24.33 0.44 -4.78
C ASP A 251 -23.59 1.72 -4.35
N GLY A 252 -22.37 1.58 -3.84
CA GLY A 252 -21.46 2.70 -3.55
C GLY A 252 -21.09 3.49 -4.80
N HIS A 253 -20.84 2.81 -5.92
CA HIS A 253 -20.62 3.44 -7.22
C HIS A 253 -21.88 4.12 -7.77
N HIS A 254 -23.02 3.42 -7.71
CA HIS A 254 -24.25 3.87 -8.35
C HIS A 254 -24.96 5.00 -7.60
N TYR A 255 -25.04 4.91 -6.27
CA TYR A 255 -25.78 5.84 -5.42
C TYR A 255 -24.86 6.75 -4.60
N GLY A 256 -23.57 6.45 -4.52
CA GLY A 256 -22.60 7.17 -3.72
C GLY A 256 -22.46 6.62 -2.29
N PRO A 257 -21.29 6.82 -1.67
CA PRO A 257 -20.94 6.23 -0.38
C PRO A 257 -21.79 6.77 0.79
N ASP A 258 -22.51 7.88 0.64
CA ASP A 258 -23.26 8.54 1.72
C ASP A 258 -24.78 8.47 1.54
N SER A 259 -25.27 7.62 0.63
CA SER A 259 -26.69 7.51 0.32
C SER A 259 -27.48 6.65 1.33
N GLU A 260 -28.78 6.90 1.43
CA GLU A 260 -29.71 6.03 2.15
C GLU A 260 -29.79 4.64 1.50
N MET A 261 -29.71 4.58 0.17
CA MET A 261 -29.68 3.30 -0.55
C MET A 261 -28.50 2.44 -0.10
N LEU A 262 -27.31 3.03 0.06
CA LEU A 262 -26.19 2.31 0.63
C LEU A 262 -26.44 1.83 2.07
N SER A 263 -27.18 2.59 2.87
CA SER A 263 -27.56 2.16 4.21
C SER A 263 -28.46 0.91 4.19
N ASP A 264 -29.34 0.79 3.20
CA ASP A 264 -30.13 -0.42 2.97
C ASP A 264 -29.26 -1.58 2.45
N THR A 265 -28.28 -1.31 1.59
CA THR A 265 -27.28 -2.29 1.16
C THR A 265 -26.49 -2.84 2.34
N LEU A 266 -26.10 -1.98 3.31
CA LEU A 266 -25.39 -2.42 4.51
C LEU A 266 -26.25 -3.34 5.39
N LEU A 267 -27.55 -3.09 5.51
CA LEU A 267 -28.48 -4.01 6.19
C LEU A 267 -28.54 -5.36 5.48
N PHE A 268 -28.59 -5.34 4.14
CA PHE A 268 -28.58 -6.56 3.34
C PHE A 268 -27.27 -7.36 3.52
N VAL A 269 -26.12 -6.70 3.41
CA VAL A 269 -24.80 -7.34 3.60
C VAL A 269 -24.66 -7.91 5.01
N ASP A 270 -25.09 -7.18 6.05
CA ASP A 270 -25.12 -7.69 7.43
C ASP A 270 -26.03 -8.92 7.57
N SER A 271 -27.18 -8.94 6.91
CA SER A 271 -28.08 -10.10 6.91
C SER A 271 -27.46 -11.35 6.28
N VAL A 272 -26.58 -11.18 5.29
CA VAL A 272 -25.83 -12.28 4.67
C VAL A 272 -24.77 -12.83 5.62
N ILE A 273 -24.08 -11.97 6.36
CA ILE A 273 -23.16 -12.40 7.42
C ILE A 273 -23.94 -13.09 8.55
N ASN A 274 -25.10 -12.57 8.94
CA ASN A 274 -25.96 -13.19 9.93
C ASN A 274 -26.39 -14.60 9.49
N TYR A 275 -26.77 -14.75 8.22
CA TYR A 275 -27.12 -16.04 7.64
C TYR A 275 -25.95 -17.04 7.68
N LEU A 276 -24.74 -16.60 7.32
CA LEU A 276 -23.53 -17.44 7.43
C LEU A 276 -23.33 -17.99 8.84
N PHE A 277 -23.40 -17.15 9.87
CA PHE A 277 -23.19 -17.60 11.25
C PHE A 277 -24.35 -18.44 11.79
N THR A 278 -25.58 -18.17 11.33
CA THR A 278 -26.73 -19.03 11.61
C THR A 278 -26.54 -20.43 11.04
N GLU A 279 -26.07 -20.55 9.80
CA GLU A 279 -25.78 -21.86 9.20
C GLU A 279 -24.59 -22.55 9.88
N LEU A 280 -23.50 -21.83 10.19
CA LEU A 280 -22.38 -22.41 10.94
C LEU A 280 -22.84 -22.98 12.29
N LYS A 281 -23.74 -22.30 13.00
CA LYS A 281 -24.35 -22.83 14.22
C LYS A 281 -25.22 -24.04 13.94
N THR A 282 -26.12 -23.96 12.96
CA THR A 282 -27.09 -25.01 12.64
C THR A 282 -26.43 -26.35 12.29
N HIS A 283 -25.22 -26.30 11.74
CA HIS A 283 -24.44 -27.49 11.37
C HIS A 283 -23.33 -27.84 12.38
N ASP A 284 -23.35 -27.28 13.59
CA ASP A 284 -22.35 -27.50 14.66
C ASP A 284 -20.90 -27.16 14.24
N LEU A 285 -20.73 -26.20 13.34
CA LEU A 285 -19.44 -25.77 12.78
C LEU A 285 -18.92 -24.47 13.36
N ILE A 286 -19.75 -23.74 14.12
CA ILE A 286 -19.41 -22.39 14.58
C ILE A 286 -18.09 -22.37 15.33
N ASP A 287 -17.82 -23.36 16.17
CA ASP A 287 -16.61 -23.52 17.00
C ASP A 287 -15.36 -24.02 16.23
N CYS A 288 -15.49 -24.34 14.94
CA CYS A 288 -14.51 -25.10 14.17
C CYS A 288 -13.90 -24.34 12.99
N VAL A 289 -14.42 -23.15 12.71
CA VAL A 289 -14.01 -22.32 11.58
C VAL A 289 -13.44 -21.00 12.09
N ASN A 290 -12.25 -20.65 11.60
CA ASN A 290 -11.72 -19.30 11.68
C ASN A 290 -12.28 -18.49 10.51
N VAL A 291 -13.13 -17.51 10.79
CA VAL A 291 -13.74 -16.63 9.80
C VAL A 291 -12.99 -15.29 9.79
N ILE A 292 -12.50 -14.88 8.63
CA ILE A 292 -11.95 -13.55 8.37
C ILE A 292 -12.93 -12.83 7.45
N ILE A 293 -13.45 -11.68 7.87
CA ILE A 293 -14.32 -10.81 7.06
C ILE A 293 -13.53 -9.54 6.78
N LEU A 294 -13.36 -9.20 5.51
CA LEU A 294 -12.56 -8.05 5.12
C LEU A 294 -13.15 -7.37 3.89
N ALA A 295 -12.58 -6.21 3.55
CA ALA A 295 -12.74 -5.57 2.26
C ALA A 295 -11.37 -5.31 1.65
N ASP A 296 -11.38 -5.06 0.35
CA ASP A 296 -10.21 -4.72 -0.45
C ASP A 296 -9.89 -3.23 -0.46
N HIS A 297 -10.93 -2.38 -0.47
CA HIS A 297 -10.83 -0.91 -0.39
C HIS A 297 -12.08 -0.27 0.25
N GLY A 298 -12.06 1.06 0.38
CA GLY A 298 -13.23 1.88 0.71
C GLY A 298 -13.91 2.49 -0.52
N MET A 299 -14.61 3.61 -0.34
CA MET A 299 -15.34 4.32 -1.41
C MET A 299 -15.39 5.83 -1.14
N GLN A 300 -15.05 6.62 -2.16
CA GLN A 300 -14.99 8.08 -2.12
C GLN A 300 -16.13 8.68 -2.96
N LYS A 301 -16.77 9.73 -2.43
CA LYS A 301 -17.76 10.48 -3.18
C LYS A 301 -17.07 11.33 -4.24
N MET A 302 -17.53 11.25 -5.47
CA MET A 302 -16.95 11.99 -6.60
C MET A 302 -17.51 13.40 -6.67
N ILE A 303 -16.66 14.34 -7.08
CA ILE A 303 -17.08 15.70 -7.37
C ILE A 303 -17.46 15.84 -8.85
N PRO A 304 -18.40 16.72 -9.22
CA PRO A 304 -18.85 16.87 -10.61
C PRO A 304 -17.81 17.48 -11.58
N GLU A 305 -16.61 17.81 -11.11
CA GLU A 305 -15.56 18.47 -11.88
C GLU A 305 -14.95 17.55 -12.95
N GLU A 306 -14.70 18.09 -14.13
CA GLU A 306 -14.23 17.32 -15.29
C GLU A 306 -12.76 17.62 -15.63
N VAL A 307 -11.88 16.71 -15.21
CA VAL A 307 -10.47 16.72 -15.60
C VAL A 307 -10.29 15.87 -16.84
N SER A 308 -9.83 16.49 -17.92
CA SER A 308 -9.59 15.85 -19.21
C SER A 308 -8.14 16.06 -19.62
N VAL A 309 -7.39 14.96 -19.75
CA VAL A 309 -5.98 14.98 -20.14
C VAL A 309 -5.81 15.61 -21.53
N GLN A 310 -6.74 15.38 -22.45
CA GLN A 310 -6.71 15.96 -23.80
C GLN A 310 -6.64 17.50 -23.81
N LYS A 311 -7.22 18.19 -22.81
CA LYS A 311 -7.23 19.67 -22.76
C LYS A 311 -5.83 20.28 -22.63
N TYR A 312 -4.84 19.49 -22.18
CA TYR A 312 -3.46 19.94 -22.05
C TYR A 312 -2.65 19.80 -23.35
N PHE A 313 -3.20 19.13 -24.36
CA PHE A 313 -2.58 18.93 -25.66
C PHE A 313 -3.19 19.91 -26.68
N ASN A 314 -2.48 21.00 -27.00
CA ASN A 314 -2.95 22.07 -27.87
C ASN A 314 -2.31 21.99 -29.27
N GLY A 315 -3.07 21.57 -30.29
CA GLY A 315 -2.66 21.72 -31.71
C GLY A 315 -1.76 20.59 -32.26
N GLU A 316 -0.49 20.89 -32.56
CA GLU A 316 0.45 19.98 -33.29
C GLU A 316 0.80 18.70 -32.53
N GLU A 317 0.72 18.72 -31.20
CA GLU A 317 0.83 17.53 -30.35
C GLU A 317 -0.54 16.86 -30.23
N ASN A 318 -0.78 15.83 -31.04
CA ASN A 318 -1.96 14.99 -30.86
C ASN A 318 -1.65 13.85 -29.88
N MET A 319 -2.68 13.33 -29.20
CA MET A 319 -2.53 12.16 -28.33
C MET A 319 -2.26 10.84 -29.11
N ASN A 320 -1.87 10.90 -30.39
CA ASN A 320 -1.59 9.69 -31.16
C ASN A 320 -0.35 9.01 -30.62
N GLY A 321 -0.48 7.74 -30.26
CA GLY A 321 0.58 7.01 -29.60
C GLY A 321 0.69 7.28 -28.10
N ILE A 322 -0.29 7.95 -27.49
CA ILE A 322 -0.44 8.07 -26.04
C ILE A 322 -1.73 7.33 -25.64
N GLU A 323 -1.58 6.32 -24.79
CA GLU A 323 -2.71 5.65 -24.17
C GLU A 323 -2.90 6.13 -22.73
N VAL A 324 -4.15 6.43 -22.37
CA VAL A 324 -4.50 6.94 -21.04
C VAL A 324 -5.56 6.02 -20.44
N PHE A 325 -5.25 5.43 -19.29
CA PHE A 325 -6.20 4.70 -18.47
C PHE A 325 -6.84 5.70 -17.51
N SER A 326 -8.14 5.98 -17.71
CA SER A 326 -8.91 6.95 -16.93
C SER A 326 -9.32 6.39 -15.57
N GLY A 327 -9.47 7.26 -14.56
CA GLY A 327 -9.89 6.90 -13.21
C GLY A 327 -9.50 7.94 -12.17
N PRO A 328 -9.72 7.65 -10.87
CA PRO A 328 -9.19 8.42 -9.75
C PRO A 328 -7.67 8.54 -9.76
N VAL A 329 -7.02 7.45 -10.16
CA VAL A 329 -5.59 7.39 -10.46
C VAL A 329 -5.48 7.04 -11.93
N ALA A 330 -5.21 8.04 -12.76
CA ALA A 330 -5.02 7.81 -14.18
C ALA A 330 -3.57 7.45 -14.49
N ARG A 331 -3.36 6.71 -15.58
CA ARG A 331 -2.03 6.27 -16.01
C ARG A 331 -1.83 6.55 -17.48
N ILE A 332 -0.64 6.99 -17.84
CA ILE A 332 -0.27 7.30 -19.22
C ILE A 332 0.81 6.32 -19.67
N MET A 333 0.59 5.71 -20.83
CA MET A 333 1.58 4.87 -21.51
C MET A 333 1.88 5.48 -22.89
N ILE A 334 3.15 5.79 -23.13
CA ILE A 334 3.65 6.35 -24.37
C ILE A 334 4.06 5.20 -25.29
N LEU A 335 3.25 4.97 -26.31
CA LEU A 335 3.41 3.90 -27.29
C LEU A 335 4.26 4.31 -28.50
N ASN A 336 4.38 5.62 -28.75
CA ASN A 336 5.21 6.18 -29.81
C ASN A 336 6.54 6.66 -29.22
N SER A 337 7.63 5.98 -29.55
CA SER A 337 8.98 6.27 -29.04
C SER A 337 9.52 7.65 -29.43
N SER A 338 8.90 8.34 -30.40
CA SER A 338 9.26 9.70 -30.78
C SER A 338 8.77 10.75 -29.77
N ILE A 339 7.84 10.39 -28.88
CA ILE A 339 7.30 11.29 -27.85
C ILE A 339 8.18 11.21 -26.60
N ASN A 340 8.66 12.36 -26.13
CA ASN A 340 9.45 12.46 -24.91
C ASN A 340 8.55 12.48 -23.66
N VAL A 341 8.75 11.53 -22.74
CA VAL A 341 7.99 11.42 -21.49
C VAL A 341 8.07 12.70 -20.66
N GLN A 342 9.25 13.33 -20.57
CA GLN A 342 9.46 14.55 -19.80
C GLN A 342 8.64 15.72 -20.35
N THR A 343 8.48 15.81 -21.68
CA THR A 343 7.62 16.84 -22.29
C THR A 343 6.17 16.67 -21.82
N VAL A 344 5.65 15.43 -21.85
CA VAL A 344 4.29 15.13 -21.40
C VAL A 344 4.14 15.36 -19.89
N GLU A 345 5.13 14.97 -19.09
CA GLU A 345 5.15 15.23 -17.65
C GLU A 345 5.06 16.73 -17.38
N ASN A 346 5.90 17.54 -18.03
CA ASN A 346 5.94 18.99 -17.83
C ASN A 346 4.63 19.69 -18.22
N LEU A 347 3.92 19.20 -19.25
CA LEU A 347 2.61 19.72 -19.64
C LEU A 347 1.53 19.48 -18.57
N LEU A 348 1.67 18.40 -17.80
CA LEU A 348 0.69 17.93 -16.81
C LEU A 348 1.06 18.30 -15.37
N GLN A 349 2.22 18.90 -15.13
CA GLN A 349 2.62 19.33 -13.79
C GLN A 349 1.79 20.52 -13.29
N CYS A 350 1.80 20.69 -11.96
CA CYS A 350 1.23 21.86 -11.27
C CYS A 350 -0.29 22.04 -11.45
N GLN A 351 -1.03 20.93 -11.52
CA GLN A 351 -2.49 20.95 -11.54
C GLN A 351 -3.05 20.84 -10.11
N PRO A 352 -4.08 21.62 -9.73
CA PRO A 352 -4.70 21.50 -8.41
C PRO A 352 -5.48 20.19 -8.23
N GLU A 353 -5.98 19.60 -9.32
CA GLU A 353 -6.84 18.42 -9.29
C GLU A 353 -6.07 17.10 -9.19
N PHE A 354 -4.80 17.07 -9.60
CA PHE A 354 -3.96 15.88 -9.56
C PHE A 354 -2.47 16.20 -9.56
N ARG A 355 -1.68 15.24 -9.08
CA ARG A 355 -0.22 15.27 -9.17
C ARG A 355 0.23 14.32 -10.27
N VAL A 356 1.24 14.69 -11.05
CA VAL A 356 1.89 13.81 -12.02
C VAL A 356 3.22 13.30 -11.47
N TYR A 357 3.47 12.02 -11.64
CA TYR A 357 4.70 11.35 -11.27
C TYR A 357 5.19 10.48 -12.43
N ASN A 358 6.46 10.59 -12.77
CA ASN A 358 7.15 9.45 -13.39
C ASN A 358 7.40 8.37 -12.33
N ARG A 359 7.73 7.15 -12.76
CA ARG A 359 7.90 6.01 -11.84
C ARG A 359 8.95 6.21 -10.76
N MET A 360 10.01 7.00 -10.98
CA MET A 360 11.04 7.22 -9.97
C MET A 360 10.57 8.11 -8.82
N ASP A 361 9.58 8.96 -9.08
CA ASP A 361 9.13 10.04 -8.18
C ASP A 361 7.81 9.72 -7.46
N VAL A 362 7.21 8.56 -7.75
CA VAL A 362 6.07 8.05 -6.98
C VAL A 362 6.51 7.87 -5.52
N PRO A 363 5.72 8.35 -4.53
CA PRO A 363 6.05 8.18 -3.12
C PRO A 363 6.30 6.71 -2.76
N LYS A 364 7.49 6.41 -2.21
CA LYS A 364 7.98 5.03 -2.04
C LYS A 364 7.08 4.13 -1.19
N ARG A 365 6.35 4.68 -0.22
CA ARG A 365 5.35 3.95 0.57
C ARG A 365 4.22 3.31 -0.25
N LEU A 366 4.01 3.77 -1.48
CA LEU A 366 2.97 3.28 -2.38
C LEU A 366 3.37 1.97 -3.07
N HIS A 367 4.68 1.66 -3.19
CA HIS A 367 5.19 0.47 -3.90
C HIS A 367 4.52 0.30 -5.28
N PHE A 368 4.61 1.37 -6.08
CA PHE A 368 3.94 1.47 -7.37
C PHE A 368 4.84 2.14 -8.43
N SER A 369 6.03 1.56 -8.64
CA SER A 369 7.04 2.03 -9.59
C SER A 369 7.69 0.92 -10.41
N SER A 370 7.86 -0.30 -9.88
CA SER A 370 8.77 -1.29 -10.48
C SER A 370 8.20 -1.99 -11.74
N SER A 371 6.87 -2.02 -11.90
CA SER A 371 6.22 -2.71 -13.03
C SER A 371 6.06 -1.82 -14.27
N ASN A 372 6.47 -2.32 -15.43
CA ASN A 372 6.24 -1.65 -16.72
C ASN A 372 4.75 -1.53 -17.08
N ARG A 373 3.87 -2.31 -16.44
CA ARG A 373 2.41 -2.26 -16.67
C ARG A 373 1.77 -0.97 -16.14
N ILE A 374 2.45 -0.28 -15.23
CA ILE A 374 2.02 1.00 -14.66
C ILE A 374 1.93 2.06 -15.75
N GLY A 375 2.83 2.04 -16.72
CA GLY A 375 2.99 3.08 -17.72
C GLY A 375 4.14 4.04 -17.38
N ASP A 376 4.27 5.10 -18.16
CA ASP A 376 5.37 6.07 -18.03
C ASP A 376 5.07 7.15 -16.99
N LEU A 377 3.80 7.54 -16.86
CA LEU A 377 3.34 8.54 -15.89
C LEU A 377 2.11 8.07 -15.11
N VAL A 378 2.06 8.43 -13.83
CA VAL A 378 0.92 8.26 -12.93
C VAL A 378 0.34 9.64 -12.61
N LEU A 379 -0.98 9.79 -12.76
CA LEU A 379 -1.74 10.97 -12.38
C LEU A 379 -2.53 10.63 -11.11
N ASP A 380 -2.01 11.06 -9.96
CA ASP A 380 -2.59 10.84 -8.63
C ASP A 380 -3.62 11.92 -8.33
N GLY A 381 -4.90 11.59 -8.51
CA GLY A 381 -6.02 12.53 -8.32
C GLY A 381 -6.24 12.92 -6.87
N SER A 382 -6.60 14.18 -6.65
CA SER A 382 -7.12 14.67 -5.37
C SER A 382 -8.45 13.97 -5.03
N ALA A 383 -8.76 13.86 -3.73
CA ALA A 383 -9.94 13.12 -3.26
C ALA A 383 -11.23 13.55 -3.98
N GLY A 384 -11.87 12.60 -4.67
CA GLY A 384 -13.13 12.82 -5.40
C GLY A 384 -12.98 13.29 -6.84
N ILE A 385 -11.75 13.54 -7.33
CA ILE A 385 -11.48 13.86 -8.73
C ILE A 385 -11.48 12.61 -9.59
N GLN A 386 -12.06 12.71 -10.79
CA GLN A 386 -11.96 11.71 -11.85
C GLN A 386 -11.16 12.29 -13.03
N ILE A 387 -10.12 11.57 -13.46
CA ILE A 387 -9.27 11.98 -14.57
C ILE A 387 -9.62 11.16 -15.81
N TRP A 388 -9.98 11.84 -16.90
CA TRP A 388 -10.40 11.23 -18.16
C TRP A 388 -9.37 11.46 -19.27
N LYS A 389 -9.29 10.51 -20.22
CA LYS A 389 -8.49 10.70 -21.45
C LYS A 389 -9.01 11.90 -22.25
N THR A 390 -10.31 11.92 -22.52
CA THR A 390 -11.03 12.97 -23.25
C THR A 390 -12.16 13.52 -22.37
N ASN A 391 -13.39 13.65 -22.86
CA ASN A 391 -14.52 14.08 -22.04
C ASN A 391 -15.07 12.91 -21.21
N LYS A 392 -15.76 13.25 -20.12
CA LYS A 392 -16.45 12.29 -19.25
C LYS A 392 -17.35 11.37 -20.07
N SER A 393 -17.19 10.06 -19.88
CA SER A 393 -17.93 9.06 -20.67
C SER A 393 -19.16 8.48 -19.97
N TRP A 394 -19.25 8.59 -18.63
CA TRP A 394 -20.45 8.22 -17.86
C TRP A 394 -20.46 8.90 -16.48
N GLU A 395 -21.62 8.90 -15.83
CA GLU A 395 -21.76 9.42 -14.47
C GLU A 395 -21.23 8.42 -13.43
N VAL A 396 -20.41 8.91 -12.51
CA VAL A 396 -19.80 8.15 -11.41
C VAL A 396 -20.07 8.93 -10.14
N VAL A 397 -20.85 8.35 -9.21
CA VAL A 397 -21.24 9.03 -7.96
C VAL A 397 -20.26 8.70 -6.84
N GLY A 398 -19.85 7.43 -6.74
CA GLY A 398 -18.73 6.98 -5.94
C GLY A 398 -17.65 6.35 -6.82
N ASP A 399 -16.37 6.51 -6.47
CA ASP A 399 -15.26 5.74 -7.04
C ASP A 399 -14.19 5.52 -5.95
N HIS A 400 -13.20 4.72 -6.28
CA HIS A 400 -12.11 4.31 -5.41
C HIS A 400 -10.83 4.16 -6.23
N GLY A 401 -9.68 4.12 -5.58
CA GLY A 401 -8.37 3.99 -6.25
C GLY A 401 -7.32 4.95 -5.72
N PHE A 402 -7.75 5.99 -5.00
CA PHE A 402 -6.91 7.02 -4.42
C PHE A 402 -5.87 6.48 -3.42
N ASP A 403 -4.98 7.36 -2.96
CA ASP A 403 -4.03 7.08 -1.87
C ASP A 403 -4.73 6.43 -0.66
N PHE A 404 -4.22 5.28 -0.22
CA PHE A 404 -4.78 4.52 0.90
C PHE A 404 -4.78 5.30 2.23
N ARG A 405 -4.02 6.39 2.35
CA ARG A 405 -4.06 7.28 3.54
C ARG A 405 -5.34 8.09 3.63
N ILE A 406 -6.09 8.24 2.53
CA ILE A 406 -7.35 8.97 2.55
C ILE A 406 -8.36 8.15 3.36
N PRO A 407 -9.01 8.71 4.40
CA PRO A 407 -9.90 7.96 5.28
C PRO A 407 -11.02 7.21 4.58
N THR A 408 -11.46 7.69 3.42
CA THR A 408 -12.52 7.08 2.62
C THR A 408 -12.08 5.80 1.90
N MET A 409 -10.78 5.54 1.80
CA MET A 409 -10.19 4.33 1.20
C MET A 409 -9.89 3.22 2.22
N HIS A 410 -10.07 3.51 3.52
CA HIS A 410 -9.84 2.55 4.60
C HIS A 410 -10.84 1.39 4.52
N ALA A 411 -10.34 0.15 4.53
CA ALA A 411 -11.11 -1.07 4.35
C ALA A 411 -11.47 -1.76 5.67
N LEU A 412 -12.55 -2.56 5.65
CA LEU A 412 -12.97 -3.41 6.77
C LEU A 412 -11.96 -4.54 7.06
N PHE A 413 -11.75 -4.87 8.34
CA PHE A 413 -11.14 -6.12 8.77
C PHE A 413 -11.70 -6.61 10.11
N LEU A 414 -12.24 -7.83 10.13
CA LEU A 414 -12.77 -8.54 11.29
C LEU A 414 -12.32 -10.00 11.23
N SER A 415 -12.09 -10.63 12.39
CA SER A 415 -11.81 -12.06 12.47
C SER A 415 -12.41 -12.68 13.72
N THR A 416 -12.88 -13.92 13.63
CA THR A 416 -13.36 -14.69 14.78
C THR A 416 -13.13 -16.18 14.55
N GLY A 417 -12.94 -16.95 15.62
CA GLY A 417 -12.74 -18.39 15.50
C GLY A 417 -12.03 -19.00 16.68
N PRO A 418 -11.84 -20.33 16.68
CA PRO A 418 -11.14 -21.04 17.75
C PRO A 418 -9.65 -20.69 17.88
N SER A 419 -9.03 -20.09 16.87
CA SER A 419 -7.61 -19.67 16.91
C SER A 419 -7.44 -18.16 17.09
N ILE A 420 -8.53 -17.40 17.19
CA ILE A 420 -8.53 -15.92 17.22
C ILE A 420 -8.86 -15.42 18.63
N LYS A 421 -8.15 -14.38 19.09
CA LYS A 421 -8.43 -13.76 20.39
C LYS A 421 -9.82 -13.10 20.39
N LYS A 422 -10.45 -13.10 21.56
CA LYS A 422 -11.78 -12.49 21.78
C LYS A 422 -11.63 -11.06 22.29
N GLY A 423 -12.47 -10.16 21.79
CA GLY A 423 -12.53 -8.75 22.19
C GLY A 423 -11.22 -7.99 21.97
N TYR A 424 -10.39 -8.43 21.02
CA TYR A 424 -9.09 -7.81 20.78
C TYR A 424 -9.18 -6.77 19.66
N VAL A 425 -8.65 -5.58 19.92
CA VAL A 425 -8.54 -4.53 18.91
C VAL A 425 -7.05 -4.35 18.62
N VAL A 426 -6.67 -4.55 17.36
CA VAL A 426 -5.32 -4.25 16.87
C VAL A 426 -5.02 -2.78 17.17
N GLN A 427 -3.89 -2.51 17.82
CA GLN A 427 -3.56 -1.16 18.29
C GLN A 427 -3.36 -0.18 17.13
N GLU A 428 -2.66 -0.62 16.09
CA GLU A 428 -2.33 0.19 14.92
C GLU A 428 -2.90 -0.45 13.64
N PRO A 429 -3.58 0.32 12.77
CA PRO A 429 -4.01 -0.17 11.46
C PRO A 429 -2.86 -0.75 10.63
N PHE A 430 -3.14 -1.78 9.83
CA PHE A 430 -2.14 -2.53 9.07
C PHE A 430 -2.49 -2.60 7.57
N LYS A 431 -1.51 -2.94 6.71
CA LYS A 431 -1.70 -3.08 5.26
C LYS A 431 -2.24 -4.47 4.87
N ASN A 432 -3.03 -4.55 3.80
CA ASN A 432 -3.61 -5.81 3.35
C ASN A 432 -2.61 -6.90 2.89
N VAL A 433 -1.35 -6.55 2.59
CA VAL A 433 -0.26 -7.51 2.33
C VAL A 433 -0.03 -8.47 3.51
N GLU A 434 -0.42 -8.09 4.72
CA GLU A 434 -0.22 -8.91 5.93
C GLU A 434 -1.16 -10.11 6.03
N ILE A 435 -2.26 -10.12 5.28
CA ILE A 435 -3.31 -11.15 5.38
C ILE A 435 -2.80 -12.52 4.96
N TYR A 436 -1.94 -12.60 3.94
CA TYR A 436 -1.38 -13.86 3.47
C TYR A 436 -0.67 -14.65 4.59
N ASN A 437 0.19 -13.96 5.35
CA ASN A 437 0.95 -14.57 6.43
C ASN A 437 0.04 -15.01 7.59
N LEU A 438 -0.99 -14.21 7.92
CA LEU A 438 -2.00 -14.61 8.90
C LEU A 438 -2.70 -15.92 8.50
N VAL A 439 -3.14 -16.04 7.25
CA VAL A 439 -3.81 -17.26 6.77
C VAL A 439 -2.87 -18.46 6.79
N ALA A 440 -1.62 -18.28 6.38
CA ALA A 440 -0.61 -19.33 6.45
C ALA A 440 -0.34 -19.81 7.88
N ASP A 441 -0.31 -18.89 8.86
CA ASP A 441 -0.12 -19.22 10.27
C ASP A 441 -1.34 -19.97 10.86
N LEU A 442 -2.55 -19.50 10.57
CA LEU A 442 -3.79 -20.14 11.04
C LEU A 442 -3.95 -21.58 10.52
N LEU A 443 -3.45 -21.84 9.32
CA LEU A 443 -3.41 -23.17 8.70
C LEU A 443 -2.16 -23.99 9.05
N GLN A 444 -1.24 -23.43 9.86
CA GLN A 444 0.01 -24.08 10.25
C GLN A 444 0.80 -24.63 9.05
N LEU A 445 0.86 -23.85 7.96
CA LEU A 445 1.55 -24.27 6.73
C LEU A 445 3.05 -24.47 7.01
N LYS A 446 3.61 -25.57 6.49
CA LYS A 446 5.03 -25.93 6.67
C LYS A 446 5.93 -25.09 5.77
N SER A 447 5.43 -24.71 4.60
CA SER A 447 6.09 -23.81 3.66
C SER A 447 5.12 -22.76 3.16
N ARG A 448 5.65 -21.58 2.84
CA ARG A 448 4.92 -20.46 2.27
C ARG A 448 5.78 -19.77 1.21
N ALA A 449 5.15 -19.05 0.29
CA ALA A 449 5.87 -18.25 -0.69
C ALA A 449 6.46 -16.99 -0.04
N SER A 450 7.46 -16.39 -0.70
CA SER A 450 7.97 -15.07 -0.32
C SER A 450 6.92 -14.00 -0.60
N THR A 451 6.75 -13.06 0.34
CA THR A 451 5.75 -11.99 0.27
C THR A 451 6.34 -10.65 0.70
N ASN A 452 5.61 -9.55 0.50
CA ASN A 452 5.94 -8.24 1.07
C ASN A 452 5.35 -8.06 2.48
N GLY A 453 4.52 -8.99 2.96
CA GLY A 453 3.99 -8.98 4.32
C GLY A 453 5.07 -9.30 5.36
N THR A 454 5.01 -8.63 6.51
CA THR A 454 5.90 -8.84 7.63
C THR A 454 5.50 -10.09 8.43
N LEU A 455 6.40 -11.06 8.55
CA LEU A 455 6.16 -12.22 9.40
C LEU A 455 5.91 -11.79 10.85
N GLY A 456 4.83 -12.28 11.46
CA GLY A 456 4.45 -11.90 12.81
C GLY A 456 3.56 -10.67 12.95
N ALA A 457 3.34 -9.94 11.86
CA ALA A 457 2.54 -8.71 11.82
C ALA A 457 1.22 -8.78 12.58
N LEU A 458 0.56 -9.94 12.52
CA LEU A 458 -0.75 -10.22 13.08
C LEU A 458 -0.72 -11.40 14.07
N HIS A 459 0.42 -11.67 14.70
CA HIS A 459 0.49 -12.67 15.78
C HIS A 459 -0.34 -12.27 17.01
N GLU A 460 -0.51 -10.96 17.23
CA GLU A 460 -1.24 -10.45 18.39
C GLU A 460 -2.74 -10.78 18.38
N ILE A 461 -3.34 -11.08 17.21
CA ILE A 461 -4.75 -11.51 17.12
C ILE A 461 -4.92 -13.03 17.30
N GLN A 462 -3.84 -13.81 17.30
CA GLN A 462 -3.89 -15.26 17.41
C GLN A 462 -3.78 -15.71 18.87
N ILE A 463 -4.49 -16.77 19.26
CA ILE A 463 -4.38 -17.35 20.61
C ILE A 463 -3.01 -18.03 20.81
N ASN A 464 -2.56 -18.78 19.81
CA ASN A 464 -1.29 -19.52 19.83
C ASN A 464 -0.50 -19.27 18.54
N PRO A 465 0.10 -18.07 18.37
CA PRO A 465 0.86 -17.76 17.16
C PRO A 465 2.14 -18.62 17.04
N PRO A 466 2.63 -18.87 15.82
CA PRO A 466 3.94 -19.48 15.61
C PRO A 466 5.07 -18.69 16.28
N LYS A 467 6.13 -19.39 16.70
CA LYS A 467 7.36 -18.74 17.16
C LYS A 467 8.16 -18.28 15.94
N LEU A 468 8.64 -17.04 15.99
CA LEU A 468 9.57 -16.51 14.99
C LEU A 468 11.00 -16.68 15.49
N ASP A 469 11.87 -17.13 14.60
CA ASP A 469 13.30 -17.05 14.85
C ASP A 469 13.74 -15.58 14.81
N PRO A 470 14.61 -15.14 15.73
CA PRO A 470 15.18 -13.81 15.64
C PRO A 470 16.00 -13.73 14.34
N PRO A 471 15.92 -12.61 13.62
CA PRO A 471 16.64 -12.49 12.37
C PRO A 471 18.16 -12.48 12.61
N ALA A 472 18.94 -12.96 11.64
CA ALA A 472 20.39 -12.98 11.74
C ALA A 472 20.93 -11.54 11.87
N VAL A 473 21.63 -11.25 12.97
CA VAL A 473 22.24 -9.95 13.23
C VAL A 473 23.71 -9.98 12.84
N LYS A 474 24.09 -9.20 11.82
CA LYS A 474 25.51 -8.91 11.54
C LYS A 474 25.92 -7.70 12.37
N GLN A 475 26.76 -7.91 13.39
CA GLN A 475 27.31 -6.79 14.15
C GLN A 475 28.25 -5.95 13.29
N VAL A 476 28.02 -4.64 13.29
CA VAL A 476 28.86 -3.67 12.59
C VAL A 476 30.05 -3.31 13.46
N GLN A 477 31.26 -3.39 12.92
CA GLN A 477 32.50 -3.12 13.66
C GLN A 477 32.81 -1.62 13.70
N LYS A 478 33.58 -1.18 14.70
CA LYS A 478 34.07 0.21 14.76
C LYS A 478 35.09 0.45 13.64
N CYS A 479 34.95 1.55 12.90
CA CYS A 479 35.92 1.94 11.88
C CYS A 479 37.28 2.27 12.52
N LYS A 480 38.36 2.05 11.77
CA LYS A 480 39.64 2.72 12.06
C LYS A 480 39.47 4.19 11.69
N TYR A 481 39.26 5.03 12.70
CA TYR A 481 38.89 6.42 12.52
C TYR A 481 39.36 7.30 13.67
N SER A 482 39.94 8.45 13.34
CA SER A 482 40.44 9.45 14.27
C SER A 482 40.25 10.86 13.70
N VAL A 483 39.65 11.71 14.53
CA VAL A 483 39.53 13.16 14.29
C VAL A 483 40.63 13.97 14.96
N VAL A 484 41.41 13.32 15.83
CA VAL A 484 42.62 13.90 16.41
C VAL A 484 43.61 14.17 15.29
N ASN A 485 44.12 15.41 15.19
CA ASN A 485 45.02 15.87 14.13
C ASN A 485 44.47 15.74 12.70
N ALA A 486 43.14 15.71 12.52
CA ALA A 486 42.52 15.71 11.19
C ALA A 486 42.96 16.91 10.33
N THR A 487 42.95 16.71 9.01
CA THR A 487 43.34 17.74 8.05
C THR A 487 42.19 18.73 7.86
N ARG A 488 42.47 20.02 8.08
CA ARG A 488 41.54 21.12 7.79
C ARG A 488 41.74 21.57 6.35
N CYS A 489 40.71 21.46 5.52
CA CYS A 489 40.73 21.96 4.15
C CYS A 489 40.06 23.33 4.05
N SER A 490 40.40 24.14 3.04
CA SER A 490 39.68 25.39 2.73
C SER A 490 39.49 26.34 3.94
N LEU A 491 38.27 26.87 4.14
CA LEU A 491 37.87 27.90 5.13
C LEU A 491 37.89 27.43 6.61
N CYS A 492 38.43 26.25 6.91
CA CYS A 492 38.34 25.63 8.24
C CYS A 492 39.38 26.12 9.26
N THR A 493 40.11 27.21 9.00
CA THR A 493 41.26 27.63 9.81
C THR A 493 40.93 27.94 11.28
N ASN A 494 39.69 28.36 11.56
CA ASN A 494 39.24 28.72 12.92
C ASN A 494 38.53 27.58 13.67
N ILE A 495 38.61 26.34 13.17
CA ILE A 495 37.95 25.19 13.81
C ILE A 495 38.86 24.49 14.83
N ASN A 496 38.36 24.41 16.05
CA ASN A 496 38.94 23.56 17.10
C ASN A 496 38.52 22.11 16.87
N LEU A 497 39.53 21.25 16.64
CA LEU A 497 39.33 19.80 16.55
C LEU A 497 39.45 19.18 17.95
N PRO A 498 38.81 18.02 18.20
CA PRO A 498 38.97 17.30 19.46
C PRO A 498 40.43 16.95 19.74
N SER A 499 40.84 17.06 21.00
CA SER A 499 42.17 16.64 21.46
C SER A 499 42.29 15.13 21.67
N GLU A 500 41.16 14.44 21.86
CA GLU A 500 41.07 13.00 22.07
C GLU A 500 39.90 12.43 21.27
N ASN A 501 39.97 11.12 20.98
CA ASN A 501 38.85 10.42 20.36
C ASN A 501 37.73 10.22 21.38
N CYS A 502 36.50 10.28 20.88
CA CYS A 502 35.29 10.09 21.66
C CYS A 502 35.26 8.69 22.28
N ALA A 503 35.00 8.63 23.58
CA ALA A 503 34.75 7.38 24.29
C ALA A 503 33.24 7.10 24.26
N ALA A 504 32.81 6.15 23.44
CA ALA A 504 31.44 5.68 23.45
C ALA A 504 31.31 4.19 23.74
N ASN A 505 30.35 3.90 24.63
CA ASN A 505 29.65 2.64 24.76
C ASN A 505 28.20 2.85 24.28
N TYR A 506 27.96 2.80 22.96
CA TYR A 506 26.59 2.77 22.42
C TYR A 506 26.27 1.38 21.92
N GLN A 507 25.12 0.84 22.34
CA GLN A 507 24.48 -0.27 21.63
C GLN A 507 23.70 0.33 20.47
N LEU A 508 24.05 -0.07 19.25
CA LEU A 508 23.44 0.47 18.05
C LEU A 508 22.07 -0.14 17.84
N ASN A 509 21.08 0.71 17.59
CA ASN A 509 19.71 0.30 17.29
C ASN A 509 19.58 -0.27 15.87
N VAL A 510 20.68 -0.39 15.12
CA VAL A 510 20.67 -0.65 13.69
C VAL A 510 21.54 -1.87 13.38
N CYS A 511 21.10 -2.68 12.43
CA CYS A 511 21.86 -3.79 11.87
C CYS A 511 21.88 -3.72 10.33
N SER A 512 22.79 -4.48 9.74
CA SER A 512 22.86 -4.65 8.29
C SER A 512 22.20 -5.96 7.86
N GLU A 513 21.32 -5.91 6.86
CA GLU A 513 20.75 -7.12 6.26
C GLU A 513 21.47 -7.51 4.97
N SER A 514 21.76 -6.55 4.10
CA SER A 514 22.34 -6.79 2.78
C SER A 514 23.76 -6.24 2.59
N LYS A 515 24.19 -5.27 3.41
CA LYS A 515 25.52 -4.65 3.27
C LYS A 515 26.59 -5.40 4.06
N GLU A 516 27.70 -5.74 3.41
CA GLU A 516 28.71 -6.61 4.01
C GLU A 516 29.85 -5.87 4.72
N ASN A 517 30.26 -4.69 4.22
CA ASN A 517 31.44 -3.96 4.69
C ASN A 517 31.07 -2.60 5.28
N LEU A 518 30.20 -2.64 6.28
CA LEU A 518 29.86 -1.47 7.09
C LEU A 518 30.78 -1.37 8.30
N CYS A 519 31.13 -0.14 8.67
CA CYS A 519 31.69 0.15 9.98
C CYS A 519 31.08 1.43 10.56
N TRP A 520 31.14 1.60 11.88
CA TRP A 520 30.60 2.78 12.55
C TRP A 520 31.68 3.68 13.15
N ILE A 521 31.41 4.97 13.22
CA ILE A 521 32.25 6.04 13.76
C ILE A 521 31.48 6.74 14.87
N ASP A 522 32.12 6.92 16.03
CA ASP A 522 31.63 7.81 17.08
C ASP A 522 32.20 9.20 16.88
N GLY A 523 31.30 10.17 16.74
CA GLY A 523 31.60 11.56 16.49
C GLY A 523 31.40 12.47 17.70
N CYS A 524 31.32 11.92 18.92
CA CYS A 524 31.02 12.63 20.16
C CYS A 524 29.60 13.22 20.11
N GLY A 525 28.58 12.40 20.33
CA GLY A 525 27.17 12.84 20.32
C GLY A 525 26.43 12.57 19.01
N PHE A 526 27.11 11.95 18.05
CA PHE A 526 26.48 11.27 16.93
C PHE A 526 27.21 9.97 16.60
N THR A 527 26.51 9.05 15.97
CA THR A 527 27.09 7.86 15.36
C THR A 527 26.90 7.94 13.86
N LEU A 528 27.94 7.61 13.10
CA LEU A 528 27.91 7.55 11.64
C LEU A 528 28.25 6.15 11.17
N TRP A 529 27.50 5.61 10.21
CA TRP A 529 27.78 4.34 9.55
C TRP A 529 28.33 4.59 8.15
N ARG A 530 29.53 4.06 7.89
CA ARG A 530 30.21 4.18 6.60
C ARG A 530 30.14 2.85 5.87
N ASP A 531 29.77 2.92 4.59
CA ASP A 531 29.99 1.84 3.64
C ASP A 531 31.42 1.95 3.10
N ASN A 532 32.27 0.97 3.44
CA ASN A 532 33.66 0.97 3.02
C ASN A 532 33.86 0.50 1.59
N ASN A 533 32.90 -0.22 1.00
CA ASN A 533 32.97 -0.63 -0.40
C ASN A 533 32.67 0.56 -1.31
N MET A 534 31.64 1.33 -0.93
CA MET A 534 31.15 2.43 -1.76
C MET A 534 31.69 3.80 -1.35
N HIS A 535 32.37 3.88 -0.20
CA HIS A 535 32.98 5.08 0.37
C HIS A 535 32.03 6.24 0.67
N TYR A 536 30.77 5.95 0.99
CA TYR A 536 29.78 6.94 1.44
C TYR A 536 29.22 6.61 2.84
N THR A 537 28.50 7.56 3.41
CA THR A 537 27.81 7.40 4.70
C THR A 537 26.42 6.85 4.52
N SER A 538 26.14 5.65 5.03
CA SER A 538 24.82 5.01 4.96
C SER A 538 23.82 5.59 5.96
N MET A 539 24.30 6.07 7.10
CA MET A 539 23.44 6.59 8.17
C MET A 539 24.21 7.51 9.11
N ILE A 540 23.53 8.51 9.65
CA ILE A 540 23.91 9.29 10.83
C ILE A 540 22.77 9.21 11.84
N GLU A 541 23.08 8.88 13.09
CA GLU A 541 22.17 8.91 14.24
C GLU A 541 22.67 9.96 15.24
N THR A 542 21.78 10.83 15.73
CA THR A 542 22.11 11.82 16.77
C THR A 542 20.87 12.28 17.54
N ARG A 543 21.07 12.81 18.75
CA ARG A 543 20.00 13.42 19.54
C ARG A 543 19.89 14.92 19.23
N ILE A 544 18.71 15.35 18.82
CA ILE A 544 18.40 16.75 18.54
C ILE A 544 17.72 17.37 19.76
N THR A 545 18.35 18.39 20.35
CA THR A 545 17.84 19.07 21.55
C THR A 545 17.26 20.44 21.19
N ALA A 546 16.40 20.98 22.06
CA ALA A 546 15.82 22.32 21.88
C ALA A 546 16.86 23.47 21.86
N LYS A 547 18.10 23.20 22.31
CA LYS A 547 19.22 24.18 22.35
C LYS A 547 20.04 24.20 21.06
N MET A 548 19.73 23.32 20.11
CA MET A 548 20.46 23.25 18.85
C MET A 548 19.91 24.22 17.81
N GLN A 549 20.77 24.55 16.84
CA GLN A 549 20.44 25.28 15.63
C GLN A 549 21.15 24.65 14.43
N THR A 550 20.76 25.04 13.22
CA THR A 550 21.48 24.66 12.01
C THR A 550 22.82 25.41 11.94
N ALA A 551 23.87 24.72 11.50
CA ALA A 551 25.19 25.32 11.33
C ALA A 551 25.17 26.41 10.26
N SER A 552 25.98 27.46 10.46
CA SER A 552 26.11 28.54 9.47
C SER A 552 26.72 28.04 8.15
N ASN A 553 26.46 28.77 7.06
CA ASN A 553 27.00 28.45 5.73
C ASN A 553 28.54 28.34 5.72
N ALA A 554 29.23 29.14 6.54
CA ALA A 554 30.69 29.04 6.66
C ALA A 554 31.14 27.68 7.20
N HIS A 555 30.41 27.11 8.17
CA HIS A 555 30.69 25.79 8.71
C HIS A 555 30.32 24.67 7.72
N THR A 556 29.19 24.79 7.01
CA THR A 556 28.77 23.75 6.05
C THR A 556 29.70 23.68 4.83
N LEU A 557 30.29 24.81 4.42
CA LEU A 557 31.29 24.87 3.34
C LEU A 557 32.68 24.36 3.77
N CYS A 558 33.02 24.53 5.05
CA CYS A 558 34.26 24.03 5.63
C CYS A 558 34.28 22.49 5.65
N THR A 559 35.39 21.90 5.19
CA THR A 559 35.63 20.45 5.23
C THR A 559 36.83 20.07 6.10
N VAL A 560 36.61 19.14 7.03
CA VAL A 560 37.64 18.43 7.81
C VAL A 560 37.72 16.98 7.32
N ILE A 561 38.93 16.53 7.02
CA ILE A 561 39.22 15.17 6.56
C ILE A 561 39.95 14.40 7.67
N SER A 562 39.37 13.28 8.11
CA SER A 562 39.96 12.40 9.13
C SER A 562 41.28 11.78 8.68
N LEU A 563 42.15 11.41 9.63
CA LEU A 563 43.50 10.90 9.34
C LEU A 563 43.51 9.64 8.47
N GLU A 564 42.56 8.73 8.68
CA GLU A 564 42.48 7.46 7.95
C GLU A 564 41.77 7.58 6.60
N ASN A 565 41.35 8.78 6.21
CA ASN A 565 40.81 9.03 4.89
C ASN A 565 41.96 9.29 3.91
N THR A 566 41.99 8.57 2.79
CA THR A 566 43.02 8.74 1.75
C THR A 566 42.84 10.00 0.92
N LEU A 567 41.74 10.74 1.12
CA LEU A 567 41.43 11.97 0.41
C LEU A 567 42.31 13.14 0.89
N THR A 568 42.89 13.89 -0.04
CA THR A 568 43.63 15.13 0.25
C THR A 568 42.74 16.36 0.05
N CYS A 569 43.12 17.51 0.63
CA CYS A 569 42.38 18.76 0.41
C CYS A 569 42.31 19.19 -1.05
N ASN A 570 43.38 18.98 -1.83
CA ASN A 570 43.39 19.31 -3.26
C ASN A 570 42.41 18.43 -4.05
N GLN A 571 42.34 17.13 -3.73
CA GLN A 571 41.35 16.23 -4.33
C GLN A 571 39.92 16.63 -3.94
N GLU A 572 39.71 17.04 -2.68
CA GLU A 572 38.42 17.53 -2.20
C GLU A 572 37.96 18.80 -2.93
N GLU A 573 38.86 19.77 -3.12
CA GLU A 573 38.59 20.98 -3.91
C GLU A 573 38.29 20.65 -5.38
N THR A 574 39.02 19.69 -5.96
CA THR A 574 38.77 19.22 -7.32
C THR A 574 37.37 18.60 -7.43
N ILE A 575 36.98 17.74 -6.48
CA ILE A 575 35.65 17.13 -6.41
C ILE A 575 34.57 18.21 -6.30
N LYS A 576 34.73 19.17 -5.40
CA LYS A 576 33.80 20.30 -5.25
C LYS A 576 33.63 21.08 -6.55
N SER A 577 34.74 21.41 -7.22
CA SER A 577 34.70 22.13 -8.49
C SER A 577 33.94 21.35 -9.57
N MET A 578 34.18 20.04 -9.69
CA MET A 578 33.51 19.19 -10.67
C MET A 578 32.00 19.06 -10.39
N LEU A 579 31.59 18.91 -9.13
CA LEU A 579 30.18 18.83 -8.76
C LEU A 579 29.43 20.16 -8.97
N HIS A 580 30.12 21.28 -8.78
CA HIS A 580 29.53 22.61 -8.93
C HIS A 580 29.00 22.85 -10.35
N GLU A 581 29.67 22.33 -11.38
CA GLU A 581 29.20 22.42 -12.78
C GLU A 581 27.83 21.74 -13.00
N ALA A 582 27.50 20.73 -12.19
CA ALA A 582 26.21 20.04 -12.22
C ALA A 582 25.14 20.68 -11.29
N GLY A 583 25.47 21.78 -10.61
CA GLY A 583 24.64 22.38 -9.56
C GLY A 583 24.56 21.54 -8.29
N ILE A 584 25.58 20.72 -8.04
CA ILE A 584 25.68 19.82 -6.88
C ILE A 584 26.76 20.33 -5.93
N SER A 585 26.55 20.15 -4.64
CA SER A 585 27.56 20.41 -3.60
C SER A 585 27.52 19.35 -2.51
N LEU A 586 28.60 19.24 -1.74
CA LEU A 586 28.68 18.33 -0.62
C LEU A 586 28.13 19.03 0.64
N TYR A 587 26.93 18.64 1.04
CA TYR A 587 26.26 19.20 2.21
C TYR A 587 26.23 18.19 3.36
N PRO A 588 26.40 18.64 4.62
CA PRO A 588 26.19 17.80 5.79
C PRO A 588 24.72 17.35 5.89
N ILE A 589 24.49 16.08 6.24
CA ILE A 589 23.14 15.51 6.30
C ILE A 589 22.35 16.06 7.50
N LEU A 590 22.94 16.08 8.70
CA LEU A 590 22.32 16.60 9.93
C LEU A 590 23.21 17.69 10.57
N PRO A 591 23.27 18.93 10.03
CA PRO A 591 24.19 19.97 10.47
C PRO A 591 23.72 20.69 11.74
N PHE A 592 23.32 19.97 12.78
CA PHE A 592 22.88 20.57 14.03
C PHE A 592 24.06 20.81 14.97
N VAL A 593 24.11 22.03 15.52
CA VAL A 593 25.16 22.47 16.45
C VAL A 593 24.53 23.17 17.65
N THR A 594 25.24 23.19 18.77
CA THR A 594 24.90 24.02 19.93
C THR A 594 25.62 25.37 19.85
N ASP A 595 25.01 26.44 20.37
CA ASP A 595 25.55 27.83 20.37
C ASP A 595 26.96 27.98 20.99
N SER A 596 27.45 26.98 21.72
CA SER A 596 28.78 26.93 22.30
C SER A 596 29.89 26.66 21.27
N ALA A 597 29.95 27.43 20.19
CA ALA A 597 31.02 27.42 19.18
C ALA A 597 32.44 27.69 19.76
N GLN A 598 32.55 27.96 21.07
CA GLN A 598 33.80 28.27 21.76
C GLN A 598 34.27 27.21 22.77
N LYS A 599 33.52 26.13 23.00
CA LYS A 599 34.00 24.99 23.81
C LYS A 599 33.92 23.73 22.95
N SER A 600 34.87 22.82 23.11
CA SER A 600 34.97 21.55 22.40
C SER A 600 33.78 20.59 22.69
N THR A 601 32.55 21.03 22.41
CA THR A 601 31.35 20.25 22.61
C THR A 601 31.09 19.42 21.36
N SER A 602 31.40 18.13 21.49
CA SER A 602 30.80 16.96 20.87
C SER A 602 30.16 17.12 19.47
N ASN A 603 29.05 17.85 19.30
CA ASN A 603 28.30 17.90 18.03
C ASN A 603 28.85 18.87 16.96
N PHE A 604 29.94 19.59 17.22
CA PHE A 604 30.52 20.54 16.25
C PHE A 604 31.08 19.86 14.98
N LEU A 605 31.33 18.55 15.00
CA LEU A 605 31.95 17.85 13.88
C LEU A 605 31.00 17.50 12.73
N LEU A 606 29.70 17.30 12.98
CA LEU A 606 28.71 16.96 11.94
C LEU A 606 28.71 17.90 10.73
N PRO A 607 28.68 19.24 10.89
CA PRO A 607 28.62 20.14 9.73
C PRO A 607 29.90 20.17 8.89
N VAL A 608 31.04 19.80 9.48
CA VAL A 608 32.37 20.05 8.89
C VAL A 608 33.08 18.78 8.43
N LEU A 609 32.75 17.62 9.01
CA LEU A 609 33.39 16.36 8.67
C LEU A 609 33.03 15.90 7.26
N TYR A 610 34.04 15.64 6.40
CA TYR A 610 33.83 15.16 5.03
C TYR A 610 32.93 13.93 4.98
N SER A 611 33.14 12.95 5.87
CA SER A 611 32.33 11.74 5.94
C SER A 611 30.88 12.02 6.32
N ALA A 612 30.56 13.11 7.02
CA ALA A 612 29.17 13.46 7.36
C ALA A 612 28.44 14.21 6.22
N LYS A 613 29.12 14.47 5.10
CA LYS A 613 28.58 15.16 3.93
C LYS A 613 28.14 14.18 2.85
N SER A 614 27.13 14.59 2.09
CA SER A 614 26.60 13.87 0.94
C SER A 614 26.32 14.83 -0.22
N ALA A 615 26.33 14.31 -1.44
CA ALA A 615 26.10 15.10 -2.64
C ALA A 615 24.62 15.49 -2.77
N MET A 616 24.31 16.77 -2.72
CA MET A 616 22.96 17.29 -2.93
C MET A 616 22.93 18.38 -4.01
N TYR A 617 21.87 18.42 -4.82
CA TYR A 617 21.55 19.58 -5.64
C TYR A 617 21.39 20.80 -4.73
N GLN A 618 21.98 21.92 -5.11
CA GLN A 618 21.92 23.14 -4.30
C GLN A 618 20.46 23.56 -4.06
N THR A 619 19.62 23.52 -5.10
CA THR A 619 18.19 23.84 -5.01
C THR A 619 17.42 22.88 -4.10
N PHE A 620 17.78 21.59 -4.06
CA PHE A 620 17.21 20.62 -3.12
C PHE A 620 17.56 20.98 -1.67
N TYR A 621 18.84 21.27 -1.42
CA TYR A 621 19.31 21.62 -0.09
C TYR A 621 18.63 22.91 0.40
N ASP A 622 18.65 23.96 -0.42
CA ASP A 622 18.14 25.28 -0.07
C ASP A 622 16.62 25.30 0.15
N GLY A 623 15.86 24.58 -0.68
CA GLY A 623 14.39 24.60 -0.64
C GLY A 623 13.74 23.50 0.20
N ILE A 624 14.24 22.26 0.12
CA ILE A 624 13.60 21.09 0.73
C ILE A 624 14.34 20.68 1.99
N TRP A 625 15.65 20.42 1.91
CA TRP A 625 16.39 19.89 3.04
C TRP A 625 16.49 20.88 4.20
N ASN A 626 16.74 22.16 3.92
CA ASN A 626 16.72 23.22 4.94
C ASN A 626 15.34 23.34 5.62
N PHE A 627 14.24 23.14 4.88
CA PHE A 627 12.90 23.09 5.47
C PHE A 627 12.77 21.91 6.43
N VAL A 628 13.18 20.70 6.02
CA VAL A 628 13.18 19.48 6.85
C VAL A 628 14.01 19.68 8.13
N LEU A 629 15.20 20.28 8.02
CA LEU A 629 16.08 20.58 9.15
C LEU A 629 15.44 21.59 10.11
N SER A 630 14.85 22.67 9.57
CA SER A 630 14.12 23.68 10.35
C SER A 630 12.94 23.06 11.10
N LYS A 631 12.16 22.21 10.41
CA LYS A 631 11.00 21.54 10.99
C LYS A 631 11.39 20.54 12.08
N THR A 632 12.52 19.85 11.92
CA THR A 632 13.11 18.98 12.95
C THR A 632 13.45 19.77 14.22
N LEU A 633 14.05 20.97 14.10
CA LEU A 633 14.32 21.85 15.24
C LEU A 633 13.05 22.42 15.87
N GLN A 634 12.02 22.70 15.07
CA GLN A 634 10.72 23.10 15.60
C GLN A 634 10.13 21.98 16.46
N TYR A 635 10.17 20.74 15.99
CA TYR A 635 9.71 19.58 16.75
C TYR A 635 10.52 19.36 18.02
N SER A 636 11.84 19.55 18.01
CA SER A 636 12.63 19.37 19.24
C SER A 636 12.32 20.44 20.30
N LYS A 637 11.98 21.67 19.87
CA LYS A 637 11.51 22.73 20.79
C LYS A 637 10.13 22.42 21.37
N GLN A 638 9.28 21.73 20.62
CA GLN A 638 7.91 21.44 21.02
C GLN A 638 7.77 20.17 21.85
N TYR A 639 8.51 19.11 21.49
CA TYR A 639 8.36 17.77 22.08
C TYR A 639 9.58 17.33 22.91
N GLY A 640 10.59 18.19 23.07
CA GLY A 640 11.83 17.86 23.78
C GLY A 640 12.85 17.16 22.88
N ASP A 641 13.78 16.44 23.50
CA ASP A 641 14.87 15.80 22.77
C ASP A 641 14.32 14.74 21.80
N LEU A 642 14.79 14.80 20.55
CA LEU A 642 14.43 13.85 19.49
C LEU A 642 15.61 12.96 19.16
N LEU A 643 15.36 11.69 18.82
CA LEU A 643 16.34 10.88 18.11
C LEU A 643 16.13 11.06 16.61
N ALA A 644 17.18 11.47 15.89
CA ALA A 644 17.15 11.65 14.44
C ALA A 644 18.13 10.67 13.79
N ILE A 645 17.65 9.95 12.77
CA ILE A 645 18.43 9.01 11.97
C ILE A 645 18.25 9.37 10.50
N SER A 646 19.33 9.60 9.75
CA SER A 646 19.24 10.06 8.36
C SER A 646 20.39 9.58 7.49
N GLY A 647 20.15 9.44 6.19
CA GLY A 647 21.15 9.00 5.23
C GLY A 647 20.67 9.08 3.78
N PRO A 648 21.54 8.76 2.81
CA PRO A 648 21.18 8.65 1.39
C PRO A 648 20.50 7.31 1.07
N ILE A 649 19.69 7.32 0.01
CA ILE A 649 19.08 6.14 -0.63
C ILE A 649 19.51 6.06 -2.10
N PHE A 650 19.73 4.84 -2.58
CA PHE A 650 20.03 4.54 -3.97
C PHE A 650 19.03 3.49 -4.48
N ASP A 651 18.17 3.93 -5.40
CA ASP A 651 17.07 3.16 -6.00
C ASP A 651 16.88 3.67 -7.45
N TYR A 652 17.91 3.52 -8.28
CA TYR A 652 17.93 3.98 -9.67
C TYR A 652 17.05 3.11 -10.57
N ASN A 653 16.92 1.82 -10.23
CA ASN A 653 16.01 0.87 -10.90
C ASN A 653 14.56 0.97 -10.40
N HIS A 654 14.26 1.85 -9.44
CA HIS A 654 12.92 2.15 -8.92
C HIS A 654 12.15 0.89 -8.49
N ASP A 655 12.86 -0.10 -7.96
CA ASP A 655 12.29 -1.36 -7.47
C ASP A 655 11.94 -1.34 -5.97
N GLY A 656 12.23 -0.22 -5.30
CA GLY A 656 11.93 -0.05 -3.88
C GLY A 656 12.90 -0.79 -2.95
N LEU A 657 13.99 -1.32 -3.49
CA LEU A 657 15.04 -2.01 -2.77
C LEU A 657 16.36 -1.24 -2.87
N ALA A 658 17.27 -1.52 -1.94
CA ALA A 658 18.61 -0.95 -1.98
C ALA A 658 19.39 -1.48 -3.19
N ASP A 659 19.88 -0.57 -4.03
CA ASP A 659 20.69 -0.93 -5.19
C ASP A 659 21.99 -1.66 -4.83
N HIS A 660 22.35 -2.64 -5.64
CA HIS A 660 23.66 -3.29 -5.55
C HIS A 660 24.79 -2.34 -6.01
N ALA A 661 26.00 -2.56 -5.49
CA ALA A 661 27.18 -1.72 -5.73
C ALA A 661 27.45 -1.43 -7.22
N GLU A 662 27.31 -2.43 -8.08
CA GLU A 662 27.54 -2.27 -9.54
C GLU A 662 26.59 -1.25 -10.17
N LEU A 663 25.33 -1.21 -9.73
CA LEU A 663 24.36 -0.25 -10.27
C LEU A 663 24.62 1.17 -9.76
N ILE A 664 24.98 1.31 -8.48
CA ILE A 664 25.37 2.59 -7.90
C ILE A 664 26.62 3.15 -8.60
N ASP A 665 27.62 2.29 -8.86
CA ASP A 665 28.87 2.70 -9.52
C ASP A 665 28.65 3.27 -10.92
N LYS A 666 27.67 2.74 -11.68
CA LYS A 666 27.30 3.26 -13.01
C LYS A 666 26.76 4.69 -12.98
N HIS A 667 26.29 5.16 -11.83
CA HIS A 667 25.70 6.48 -11.65
C HIS A 667 26.60 7.46 -10.87
N LYS A 668 27.86 7.08 -10.62
CA LYS A 668 28.84 8.00 -10.01
C LYS A 668 29.12 9.17 -10.94
N MET A 669 29.09 10.37 -10.38
CA MET A 669 29.54 11.59 -11.03
C MET A 669 30.91 11.96 -10.48
N HIS A 670 31.94 11.87 -11.31
CA HIS A 670 33.34 12.12 -10.91
C HIS A 670 33.79 11.32 -9.66
N GLY A 671 33.36 10.06 -9.58
CA GLY A 671 33.67 9.17 -8.44
C GLY A 671 32.79 9.36 -7.21
N ILE A 672 31.88 10.34 -7.21
CA ILE A 672 30.94 10.60 -6.13
C ILE A 672 29.58 10.00 -6.45
N VAL A 673 29.01 9.28 -5.49
CA VAL A 673 27.66 8.72 -5.58
C VAL A 673 26.62 9.83 -5.42
N ILE A 674 25.61 9.87 -6.28
CA ILE A 674 24.55 10.89 -6.26
C ILE A 674 23.24 10.23 -5.79
N PRO A 675 22.81 10.39 -4.53
CA PRO A 675 21.63 9.70 -4.02
C PRO A 675 20.38 9.97 -4.85
N THR A 676 19.51 8.97 -4.95
CA THR A 676 18.20 9.13 -5.58
C THR A 676 17.21 9.79 -4.63
N HIS A 677 17.36 9.53 -3.33
CA HIS A 677 16.53 10.06 -2.25
C HIS A 677 17.40 10.29 -1.00
N TYR A 678 16.86 11.02 -0.04
CA TYR A 678 17.36 11.09 1.33
C TYR A 678 16.26 10.67 2.30
N TYR A 679 16.62 9.89 3.31
CA TYR A 679 15.68 9.54 4.37
C TYR A 679 15.94 10.30 5.66
N LEU A 680 14.87 10.47 6.44
CA LEU A 680 14.93 10.93 7.82
C LEU A 680 13.93 10.11 8.63
N ILE A 681 14.38 9.58 9.76
CA ILE A 681 13.55 8.95 10.79
C ILE A 681 13.70 9.81 12.05
N LEU A 682 12.58 10.35 12.53
CA LEU A 682 12.48 11.09 13.78
C LEU A 682 11.73 10.25 14.80
N LEU A 683 12.26 10.18 16.01
CA LEU A 683 11.56 9.61 17.14
C LEU A 683 11.44 10.63 18.26
N ARG A 684 10.27 10.66 18.91
CA ARG A 684 10.05 11.37 20.16
C ARG A 684 9.71 10.40 21.27
N CYS A 685 10.09 10.74 22.50
CA CYS A 685 9.82 9.97 23.71
C CYS A 685 9.18 10.90 24.76
N ASP A 686 8.16 10.43 25.47
CA ASP A 686 7.55 11.18 26.57
C ASP A 686 8.35 11.07 27.89
N GLN A 687 9.41 10.27 27.90
CA GLN A 687 10.38 10.11 28.98
C GLN A 687 11.80 10.50 28.51
N PRO A 688 12.73 10.74 29.43
CA PRO A 688 14.14 10.94 29.07
C PRO A 688 14.70 9.72 28.32
N TRP A 689 15.46 9.98 27.26
CA TRP A 689 16.15 8.94 26.49
C TRP A 689 17.23 8.26 27.33
N ARG A 690 17.21 6.92 27.36
CA ARG A 690 18.34 6.12 27.89
C ARG A 690 19.59 6.31 27.04
N ASP A 691 20.76 6.06 27.60
CA ASP A 691 22.05 6.20 26.89
C ASP A 691 22.14 5.37 25.61
N ASP A 692 21.47 4.22 25.54
CA ASP A 692 21.37 3.35 24.36
C ASP A 692 20.29 3.78 23.36
N ASN A 693 19.77 5.01 23.46
CA ASN A 693 18.75 5.58 22.57
C ASN A 693 17.43 4.77 22.54
N VAL A 694 17.13 4.02 23.60
CA VAL A 694 15.84 3.35 23.80
C VAL A 694 14.91 4.24 24.64
N CYS A 695 13.65 4.34 24.21
CA CYS A 695 12.60 5.02 24.96
C CYS A 695 11.84 4.01 25.84
N ASP A 696 11.94 4.15 27.17
CA ASP A 696 11.17 3.33 28.13
C ASP A 696 9.69 3.75 28.19
N GLY A 697 9.37 4.99 27.82
CA GLY A 697 8.01 5.55 27.81
C GLY A 697 7.24 5.32 26.50
N ASN A 698 6.20 6.13 26.28
CA ASN A 698 5.52 6.19 24.99
C ASN A 698 6.41 6.89 23.98
N SER A 699 6.41 6.36 22.77
CA SER A 699 7.25 6.84 21.69
C SER A 699 6.47 6.88 20.40
N GLU A 700 6.76 7.86 19.57
CA GLU A 700 6.22 7.97 18.22
C GLU A 700 7.34 8.11 17.21
N VAL A 701 7.10 7.63 16.00
CA VAL A 701 8.04 7.67 14.89
C VAL A 701 7.44 8.40 13.70
N MET A 702 8.28 9.18 13.02
CA MET A 702 7.94 9.86 11.78
C MET A 702 9.08 9.68 10.79
N SER A 703 8.77 9.18 9.60
CA SER A 703 9.80 8.82 8.62
C SER A 703 9.48 9.33 7.22
N PHE A 704 10.54 9.63 6.47
CA PHE A 704 10.48 10.23 5.14
C PHE A 704 11.47 9.57 4.20
N ALA A 705 11.12 9.44 2.92
CA ALA A 705 12.01 9.08 1.82
C ALA A 705 11.85 10.12 0.70
N ILE A 706 12.61 11.20 0.79
CA ILE A 706 12.41 12.42 0.00
C ILE A 706 13.22 12.33 -1.31
N PRO A 707 12.58 12.45 -2.49
CA PRO A 707 13.28 12.40 -3.77
C PRO A 707 14.29 13.53 -3.92
N HIS A 708 15.49 13.16 -4.34
CA HIS A 708 16.58 14.08 -4.56
C HIS A 708 16.50 14.63 -5.99
N ARG A 709 15.79 15.76 -6.14
CA ARG A 709 15.50 16.43 -7.42
C ARG A 709 15.88 17.91 -7.38
N LYS A 710 16.14 18.48 -8.57
CA LYS A 710 16.50 19.91 -8.72
C LYS A 710 15.36 20.87 -8.40
N GLN A 711 14.11 20.40 -8.40
CA GLN A 711 12.94 21.23 -8.13
C GLN A 711 11.89 20.42 -7.37
N ILE A 712 11.11 21.12 -6.54
CA ILE A 712 9.91 20.54 -5.94
C ILE A 712 8.92 20.26 -7.06
N GLN A 713 8.42 19.02 -7.11
CA GLN A 713 7.50 18.59 -8.16
C GLN A 713 6.08 19.05 -7.86
N ASN A 714 5.25 19.11 -8.92
CA ASN A 714 3.81 19.42 -8.81
C ASN A 714 3.49 20.75 -8.12
N CYS A 715 4.42 21.72 -8.17
CA CYS A 715 4.27 23.03 -7.52
C CYS A 715 3.87 22.97 -6.04
N GLN A 716 4.27 21.90 -5.35
CA GLN A 716 4.01 21.74 -3.93
C GLN A 716 4.81 22.76 -3.11
N THR A 717 4.30 23.12 -1.93
CA THR A 717 5.12 23.73 -0.88
C THR A 717 6.10 22.70 -0.31
N SER A 718 7.16 23.15 0.36
CA SER A 718 8.12 22.24 1.02
C SER A 718 7.45 21.35 2.08
N GLU A 719 6.42 21.86 2.78
CA GLU A 719 5.66 21.09 3.77
C GLU A 719 4.82 19.99 3.13
N GLU A 720 4.08 20.32 2.06
CA GLU A 720 3.32 19.34 1.30
C GLU A 720 4.23 18.30 0.65
N TYR A 721 5.38 18.71 0.12
CA TYR A 721 6.34 17.79 -0.49
C TYR A 721 6.92 16.82 0.54
N MET A 722 7.24 17.31 1.74
CA MET A 722 7.67 16.49 2.88
C MET A 722 6.58 15.50 3.31
N TYR A 723 5.32 15.95 3.42
CA TYR A 723 4.19 15.09 3.78
C TYR A 723 3.83 14.05 2.71
N THR A 724 3.93 14.41 1.43
CA THR A 724 3.72 13.48 0.30
C THR A 724 4.71 12.31 0.37
N HIS A 725 5.95 12.59 0.76
CA HIS A 725 7.06 11.64 0.80
C HIS A 725 7.32 11.06 2.20
N THR A 726 6.33 11.06 3.08
CA THR A 726 6.36 10.18 4.27
C THR A 726 6.52 8.73 3.82
N ALA A 727 7.29 7.96 4.57
CA ALA A 727 7.50 6.54 4.35
C ALA A 727 7.39 5.81 5.69
N THR A 728 7.12 4.51 5.68
CA THR A 728 7.31 3.70 6.89
C THR A 728 8.81 3.50 7.12
N VAL A 729 9.22 3.19 8.36
CA VAL A 729 10.62 2.83 8.61
C VAL A 729 10.98 1.56 7.83
N HIS A 730 10.05 0.61 7.67
CA HIS A 730 10.27 -0.58 6.86
C HIS A 730 10.54 -0.26 5.38
N ASP A 731 9.88 0.74 4.79
CA ASP A 731 10.20 1.20 3.44
C ASP A 731 11.66 1.70 3.36
N ILE A 732 12.13 2.40 4.40
CA ILE A 732 13.52 2.86 4.49
C ILE A 732 14.48 1.66 4.67
N GLU A 733 14.10 0.65 5.45
CA GLU A 733 14.89 -0.59 5.60
C GLU A 733 15.13 -1.25 4.24
N LEU A 734 14.06 -1.42 3.45
CA LEU A 734 14.13 -1.98 2.10
C LEU A 734 15.04 -1.14 1.18
N LEU A 735 14.86 0.18 1.17
CA LEU A 735 15.61 1.12 0.31
C LEU A 735 17.09 1.30 0.70
N THR A 736 17.48 0.93 1.93
CA THR A 736 18.84 1.17 2.44
C THR A 736 19.62 -0.11 2.73
N GLY A 737 18.95 -1.24 2.87
CA GLY A 737 19.54 -2.52 3.29
C GLY A 737 19.91 -2.55 4.78
N LEU A 738 19.39 -1.61 5.56
CA LEU A 738 19.57 -1.49 7.01
C LEU A 738 18.31 -1.97 7.73
N ARG A 739 18.43 -2.32 9.01
CA ARG A 739 17.29 -2.64 9.88
C ARG A 739 17.38 -1.85 11.17
N PHE A 740 16.30 -1.21 11.61
CA PHE A 740 16.28 -0.28 12.75
C PHE A 740 15.49 -0.85 13.95
N PHE A 741 15.81 -0.42 15.17
CA PHE A 741 15.16 -0.79 16.44
C PHE A 741 15.41 -2.23 16.93
N ASP A 742 16.55 -2.84 16.60
CA ASP A 742 16.81 -4.25 16.96
C ASP A 742 17.03 -4.52 18.45
N ASN A 743 17.44 -3.51 19.22
CA ASN A 743 17.53 -3.58 20.68
C ASN A 743 16.24 -3.16 21.40
N TRP A 744 15.17 -2.83 20.66
CA TRP A 744 13.87 -2.51 21.24
C TRP A 744 13.07 -3.80 21.48
N GLN A 745 12.03 -3.72 22.33
CA GLN A 745 11.06 -4.81 22.46
C GLN A 745 10.46 -5.14 21.08
N PHE A 746 10.44 -6.42 20.71
CA PHE A 746 10.02 -6.88 19.37
C PHE A 746 8.70 -6.27 18.90
N SER A 747 7.64 -6.30 19.72
CA SER A 747 6.33 -5.73 19.34
C SER A 747 6.39 -4.22 19.10
N LYS A 748 7.10 -3.48 19.96
CA LYS A 748 7.30 -2.03 19.83
C LYS A 748 8.09 -1.69 18.56
N ALA A 749 9.16 -2.44 18.28
CA ALA A 749 9.95 -2.31 17.06
C ALA A 749 9.10 -2.56 15.81
N GLN A 750 8.30 -3.63 15.78
CA GLN A 750 7.43 -3.99 14.66
C GLN A 750 6.33 -2.94 14.40
N ASN A 751 5.80 -2.33 15.46
CA ASN A 751 4.82 -1.26 15.32
C ASN A 751 5.47 0.01 14.73
N HIS A 752 6.65 0.39 15.22
CA HIS A 752 7.38 1.53 14.67
C HIS A 752 7.83 1.32 13.22
N ARG A 753 8.28 0.11 12.88
CA ARG A 753 8.70 -0.22 11.51
C ARG A 753 7.56 -0.04 10.50
N ARG A 754 6.34 -0.40 10.88
CA ARG A 754 5.18 -0.43 9.99
C ARG A 754 4.27 0.79 10.11
N HIS A 755 4.54 1.71 11.03
CA HIS A 755 3.71 2.87 11.26
C HIS A 755 3.60 3.73 10.00
N ILE A 756 2.36 4.05 9.60
CA ILE A 756 2.05 4.91 8.45
C ILE A 756 1.67 6.29 8.96
N ASN A 757 2.49 7.30 8.66
CA ASN A 757 2.20 8.67 9.04
C ASN A 757 0.99 9.21 8.27
N GLN A 758 -0.09 9.50 8.99
CA GLN A 758 -1.31 10.12 8.45
C GLN A 758 -1.26 11.66 8.44
N GLN A 759 -0.33 12.25 9.19
CA GLN A 759 -0.10 13.69 9.26
C GLN A 759 1.33 13.96 9.74
N LEU A 760 1.81 15.18 9.51
CA LEU A 760 2.99 15.68 10.20
C LEU A 760 2.64 15.99 11.67
N TRP A 761 3.65 16.02 12.54
CA TRP A 761 3.44 16.38 13.94
C TRP A 761 2.99 17.86 14.03
N SER A 762 2.02 18.14 14.90
CA SER A 762 1.37 19.45 15.03
C SER A 762 1.63 20.14 16.36
#